data_AF-A0A667Z1M6-F1
#
_entry.id   AF-A0A667Z1M6-F1
#
_cell.length_a   1.000
_cell.length_b   1.000
_cell.length_c   1.000
_cell.angle_alpha   90.00
_cell.angle_beta   90.00
_cell.angle_gamma   90.00
#
_symmetry.space_group_name_H-M   'P 1'
#
loop_
_entity.id
_entity.type
_entity.pdbx_description
1 polymer ?
#
loop_
_entity_poly.entity_id
_entity_poly.type
_entity_poly.pdbx_seq_one_letter_code
_entity_poly.pdbx_strand_id
1 'polypeptide(L)'
;MLGVSGHFCRLTGWCVAGLLSAGLLGLFLLSLALVGAQALTPSHHLSLSDVARLHSFLSQSFTDLESAYYSIVGLTKLGANVADQREACQFLKSQLDPTSVDSLFFAAEASKALSGCEIPVSNETRDILLAAVSEDSTVAQIHRAVGALSSLGLPLASQEVVAALTARINKEDNVMAITLALHTAARLSAQADFVGILEEIEDLTARLDDLGGVYLQFEEGLEATALFVTAAYALSDHVDMEPPLKEDQVIQLVNSIFSKKSWDSLAEAFSVASAAAAFSSNRFHVPVIVSAQGPATVSHSQPTLQLLVTDVLSQPLASASVLVESAYAVASKSVILSQAPFTLNDGVFELNFMSSQPASGYYQFTVAVTGDSRLIANHVELKVKVSTEVAITNMDLSVVDKDQSIGTKTTRVDYPSKAKSSFTADSHQNFAMSFQLVDVNTGVELTPHQTFVRLHNQKTGQEVVFVAEPDSKNLYKFELDTAERKSEFDSISGTYSLYLIVGDATLENPILWNVADVVLKFLDEEAPATVQPKTLYVPKPEIQHLFRKPEKKPPTVVSNTFTALVLSPFLLLLILWFKLGANISNFSFSPSSILFHIGHAAMLGLMYVYWTHLNMFQTLKYLAIIGSLTFLAGNRMLAQKAVKRIAAEQSSRLAKYRSLR
;
A
#
# COMPACT_ATOMS: atom_id res chain seq x y z
N MET A 1 -38.79 -4.53 7.17
CA MET A 1 -39.98 -5.25 7.69
C MET A 1 -41.19 -4.81 6.86
N LEU A 2 -41.99 -5.79 6.42
CA LEU A 2 -43.22 -5.70 5.59
C LEU A 2 -42.96 -5.29 4.12
N GLY A 3 -43.16 -6.08 3.08
CA GLY A 3 -43.79 -7.39 2.94
C GLY A 3 -45.13 -7.31 2.18
N VAL A 4 -45.13 -7.90 0.97
CA VAL A 4 -46.17 -8.77 0.39
C VAL A 4 -47.03 -8.25 -0.79
N SER A 5 -46.80 -8.92 -1.93
CA SER A 5 -47.74 -9.53 -2.90
C SER A 5 -48.23 -8.78 -4.15
N GLY A 6 -48.07 -9.49 -5.27
CA GLY A 6 -48.81 -9.31 -6.53
C GLY A 6 -48.33 -10.26 -7.63
N HIS A 7 -48.62 -11.56 -7.52
CA HIS A 7 -48.50 -12.56 -8.60
C HIS A 7 -49.70 -12.48 -9.57
N PHE A 8 -49.47 -12.58 -10.88
CA PHE A 8 -50.02 -13.61 -11.80
C PHE A 8 -49.78 -13.21 -13.27
N CYS A 9 -49.15 -14.06 -14.08
CA CYS A 9 -49.84 -14.89 -15.10
C CYS A 9 -48.81 -15.55 -16.05
N ARG A 10 -48.84 -16.88 -16.11
CA ARG A 10 -48.17 -17.72 -17.13
C ARG A 10 -49.20 -18.05 -18.22
N LEU A 11 -48.76 -18.15 -19.48
CA LEU A 11 -49.32 -19.10 -20.43
C LEU A 11 -48.26 -19.49 -21.48
N THR A 12 -48.16 -20.80 -21.66
CA THR A 12 -47.18 -21.59 -22.42
C THR A 12 -47.53 -21.68 -23.90
N GLY A 13 -46.52 -21.74 -24.77
CA GLY A 13 -46.64 -22.17 -26.15
C GLY A 13 -45.43 -23.04 -26.53
N TRP A 14 -45.69 -24.30 -26.88
CA TRP A 14 -44.73 -25.23 -27.45
C TRP A 14 -44.53 -24.96 -28.96
N CYS A 15 -43.33 -25.31 -29.42
CA CYS A 15 -43.05 -26.10 -30.63
C CYS A 15 -42.16 -25.46 -31.72
N VAL A 16 -41.16 -26.26 -32.10
CA VAL A 16 -40.48 -26.40 -33.41
C VAL A 16 -39.03 -25.87 -33.55
N ALA A 17 -38.13 -26.87 -33.63
CA ALA A 17 -36.87 -27.01 -34.39
C ALA A 17 -35.68 -26.11 -34.01
N GLY A 18 -34.49 -26.59 -33.62
CA GLY A 18 -33.90 -27.92 -33.86
C GLY A 18 -32.98 -27.88 -35.09
N LEU A 19 -31.84 -27.19 -34.99
CA LEU A 19 -30.61 -27.37 -35.79
C LEU A 19 -29.67 -26.21 -35.44
N LEU A 20 -28.70 -26.42 -34.55
CA LEU A 20 -27.44 -25.67 -34.38
C LEU A 20 -26.74 -26.12 -33.08
N SER A 21 -26.46 -27.42 -32.97
CA SER A 21 -25.67 -28.01 -31.88
C SER A 21 -24.48 -28.74 -32.50
N ALA A 22 -23.46 -27.98 -32.87
CA ALA A 22 -22.12 -28.51 -33.19
C ALA A 22 -21.04 -27.41 -33.19
N GLY A 23 -21.40 -26.12 -33.35
CA GLY A 23 -20.42 -25.03 -33.48
C GLY A 23 -20.01 -24.30 -32.20
N LEU A 24 -20.77 -24.42 -31.10
CA LEU A 24 -20.54 -23.60 -29.89
C LEU A 24 -19.73 -24.28 -28.77
N LEU A 25 -19.53 -25.60 -28.81
CA LEU A 25 -18.66 -26.28 -27.84
C LEU A 25 -17.16 -26.18 -28.19
N GLY A 26 -16.81 -25.87 -29.44
CA GLY A 26 -15.41 -25.69 -29.86
C GLY A 26 -14.81 -24.33 -29.46
N LEU A 27 -15.63 -23.32 -29.18
CA LEU A 27 -15.17 -21.95 -28.85
C LEU A 27 -15.04 -21.71 -27.33
N PHE A 28 -15.69 -22.53 -26.50
CA PHE A 28 -15.53 -22.49 -25.04
C PHE A 28 -14.36 -23.35 -24.52
N LEU A 29 -13.86 -24.29 -25.33
CA LEU A 29 -12.68 -25.10 -25.00
C LEU A 29 -11.35 -24.46 -25.46
N LEU A 30 -11.38 -23.47 -26.36
CA LEU A 30 -10.17 -22.72 -26.75
C LEU A 30 -9.91 -21.46 -25.90
N SER A 31 -10.87 -21.03 -25.07
CA SER A 31 -10.74 -19.84 -24.22
C SER A 31 -10.36 -20.16 -22.76
N LEU A 32 -10.30 -21.44 -22.36
CA LEU A 32 -9.79 -21.88 -21.06
C LEU A 32 -8.38 -22.50 -21.09
N ALA A 33 -7.73 -22.61 -22.26
CA ALA A 33 -6.36 -23.14 -22.37
C ALA A 33 -5.25 -22.08 -22.24
N LEU A 34 -5.61 -20.79 -22.11
CA LEU A 34 -4.66 -19.66 -22.01
C LEU A 34 -4.42 -19.17 -20.57
N VAL A 35 -4.88 -19.91 -19.56
CA VAL A 35 -4.71 -19.57 -18.14
C VAL A 35 -3.83 -20.59 -17.38
N GLY A 36 -3.24 -21.57 -18.08
CA GLY A 36 -2.45 -22.66 -17.47
C GLY A 36 -0.97 -22.75 -17.87
N ALA A 37 -0.43 -21.79 -18.63
CA ALA A 37 0.99 -21.74 -19.00
C ALA A 37 1.62 -20.47 -18.45
N GLN A 38 1.66 -20.34 -17.12
CA GLN A 38 2.44 -19.30 -16.48
C GLN A 38 3.76 -19.92 -15.99
N ALA A 39 4.86 -19.38 -16.53
CA ALA A 39 6.26 -19.61 -16.18
C ALA A 39 6.95 -20.88 -16.76
N LEU A 40 7.27 -20.85 -18.06
CA LEU A 40 8.43 -21.62 -18.61
C LEU A 40 9.78 -20.96 -18.25
N THR A 41 9.77 -19.93 -17.40
CA THR A 41 10.91 -19.09 -17.07
C THR A 41 10.97 -18.84 -15.56
N PRO A 42 12.12 -19.00 -14.90
CA PRO A 42 12.21 -18.72 -13.47
C PRO A 42 11.95 -17.24 -13.20
N SER A 43 11.03 -16.96 -12.28
CA SER A 43 10.67 -15.61 -11.84
C SER A 43 11.65 -15.06 -10.80
N HIS A 44 12.34 -15.94 -10.07
CA HIS A 44 13.34 -15.58 -9.07
C HIS A 44 14.66 -16.30 -9.31
N HIS A 45 15.77 -15.57 -9.14
CA HIS A 45 17.14 -16.09 -9.23
C HIS A 45 18.08 -15.20 -8.41
N LEU A 46 19.21 -15.71 -7.94
CA LEU A 46 20.19 -14.88 -7.24
C LEU A 46 20.92 -13.98 -8.23
N SER A 47 20.80 -12.66 -8.07
CA SER A 47 21.63 -11.71 -8.82
C SER A 47 23.08 -11.74 -8.30
N LEU A 48 24.04 -11.18 -9.06
CA LEU A 48 25.42 -11.01 -8.59
C LEU A 48 25.50 -10.32 -7.21
N SER A 49 24.61 -9.37 -6.95
CA SER A 49 24.53 -8.68 -5.65
C SER A 49 24.00 -9.57 -4.54
N ASP A 50 23.08 -10.49 -4.85
CA ASP A 50 22.53 -11.46 -3.89
C ASP A 50 23.53 -12.57 -3.59
N VAL A 51 24.28 -13.03 -4.59
CA VAL A 51 25.39 -13.98 -4.41
C VAL A 51 26.48 -13.35 -3.53
N ALA A 52 26.83 -12.08 -3.75
CA ALA A 52 27.79 -11.38 -2.88
C ALA A 52 27.27 -11.24 -1.44
N ARG A 53 25.95 -11.00 -1.26
CA ARG A 53 25.31 -10.97 0.06
C ARG A 53 25.35 -12.33 0.74
N LEU A 54 25.06 -13.40 0.00
CA LEU A 54 25.12 -14.78 0.50
C LEU A 54 26.53 -15.13 0.95
N HIS A 55 27.52 -14.82 0.11
CA HIS A 55 28.93 -14.98 0.43
C HIS A 55 29.30 -14.20 1.71
N SER A 56 28.90 -12.93 1.81
CA SER A 56 29.17 -12.11 3.00
C SER A 56 28.50 -12.68 4.25
N PHE A 57 27.28 -13.23 4.12
CA PHE A 57 26.54 -13.81 5.24
C PHE A 57 27.20 -15.11 5.74
N LEU A 58 27.69 -15.95 4.82
CA LEU A 58 28.46 -17.16 5.16
C LEU A 58 29.87 -16.85 5.67
N SER A 59 30.40 -15.65 5.40
CA SER A 59 31.74 -15.22 5.88
C SER A 59 31.73 -14.65 7.31
N GLN A 60 30.67 -14.84 8.08
CA GLN A 60 30.60 -14.44 9.48
C GLN A 60 31.60 -15.21 10.35
N SER A 61 31.98 -14.63 11.49
CA SER A 61 32.89 -15.27 12.45
C SER A 61 32.26 -16.51 13.08
N PHE A 62 33.07 -17.55 13.32
CA PHE A 62 32.61 -18.80 13.90
C PHE A 62 32.29 -18.64 15.38
N THR A 63 31.10 -19.08 15.79
CA THR A 63 30.68 -19.12 17.20
C THR A 63 30.91 -20.50 17.83
N ASP A 64 30.80 -21.54 17.00
CA ASP A 64 30.84 -22.96 17.34
C ASP A 64 31.20 -23.78 16.09
N LEU A 65 31.27 -25.11 16.22
CA LEU A 65 31.59 -25.99 15.09
C LEU A 65 30.50 -26.01 14.01
N GLU A 66 29.24 -25.83 14.39
CA GLU A 66 28.10 -25.86 13.48
C GLU A 66 28.10 -24.64 12.54
N SER A 67 28.26 -23.44 13.10
CA SER A 67 28.48 -22.21 12.34
C SER A 67 29.73 -22.29 11.47
N ALA A 68 30.83 -22.86 11.96
CA ALA A 68 32.03 -23.09 11.15
C ALA A 68 31.76 -24.04 9.97
N TYR A 69 31.02 -25.12 10.17
CA TYR A 69 30.61 -26.03 9.11
C TYR A 69 29.77 -25.33 8.03
N TYR A 70 28.70 -24.64 8.42
CA TYR A 70 27.83 -23.94 7.47
C TYR A 70 28.58 -22.86 6.69
N SER A 71 29.46 -22.11 7.35
CA SER A 71 30.31 -21.10 6.70
C SER A 71 31.33 -21.69 5.75
N ILE A 72 32.16 -22.65 6.21
CA ILE A 72 33.26 -23.21 5.42
C ILE A 72 32.71 -23.98 4.23
N VAL A 73 31.82 -24.93 4.46
CA VAL A 73 31.28 -25.79 3.40
C VAL A 73 30.36 -24.99 2.48
N GLY A 74 29.56 -24.07 3.03
CA GLY A 74 28.70 -23.18 2.24
C GLY A 74 29.50 -22.29 1.29
N LEU A 75 30.62 -21.71 1.73
CA LEU A 75 31.51 -20.94 0.85
C LEU A 75 32.09 -21.80 -0.27
N THR A 76 32.50 -23.04 0.04
CA THR A 76 32.96 -23.99 -0.98
C THR A 76 31.89 -24.32 -2.01
N LYS A 77 30.61 -24.41 -1.61
CA LYS A 77 29.49 -24.59 -2.54
C LYS A 77 29.30 -23.42 -3.51
N LEU A 78 29.69 -22.20 -3.10
CA LEU A 78 29.71 -21.02 -3.97
C LEU A 78 31.00 -20.89 -4.80
N GLY A 79 31.90 -21.88 -4.75
CA GLY A 79 33.21 -21.81 -5.41
C GLY A 79 34.20 -20.85 -4.73
N ALA A 80 33.92 -20.43 -3.49
CA ALA A 80 34.76 -19.56 -2.69
C ALA A 80 35.47 -20.32 -1.56
N ASN A 81 36.46 -19.67 -0.94
CA ASN A 81 37.20 -20.23 0.19
C ASN A 81 37.20 -19.26 1.37
N VAL A 82 37.35 -19.78 2.58
CA VAL A 82 37.54 -18.96 3.78
C VAL A 82 38.86 -18.18 3.69
N ALA A 83 38.85 -16.93 4.14
CA ALA A 83 39.99 -16.01 4.03
C ALA A 83 41.27 -16.52 4.72
N ASP A 84 41.16 -17.06 5.95
CA ASP A 84 42.27 -17.73 6.65
C ASP A 84 41.93 -19.19 6.94
N GLN A 85 42.34 -20.08 6.04
CA GLN A 85 42.12 -21.52 6.17
C GLN A 85 42.90 -22.15 7.35
N ARG A 86 44.03 -21.54 7.77
CA ARG A 86 44.83 -22.08 8.88
C ARG A 86 44.16 -21.76 10.21
N GLU A 87 43.70 -20.52 10.39
CA GLU A 87 42.94 -20.11 11.55
C GLU A 87 41.64 -20.91 11.66
N ALA A 88 40.92 -21.09 10.55
CA ALA A 88 39.74 -21.93 10.52
C ALA A 88 40.04 -23.37 10.96
N CYS A 89 41.11 -23.98 10.44
CA CYS A 89 41.51 -25.33 10.84
C CYS A 89 41.90 -25.41 12.33
N GLN A 90 42.59 -24.39 12.86
CA GLN A 90 42.94 -24.31 14.27
C GLN A 90 41.69 -24.19 15.15
N PHE A 91 40.70 -23.40 14.73
CA PHE A 91 39.42 -23.28 15.40
C PHE A 91 38.71 -24.64 15.48
N LEU A 92 38.58 -25.35 14.35
CA LEU A 92 37.96 -26.68 14.30
C LEU A 92 38.61 -27.65 15.29
N LYS A 93 39.96 -27.67 15.34
CA LYS A 93 40.71 -28.53 16.28
C LYS A 93 40.51 -28.14 17.75
N SER A 94 40.38 -26.84 18.03
CA SER A 94 40.24 -26.33 19.40
C SER A 94 38.87 -26.59 20.02
N GLN A 95 37.82 -26.66 19.20
CA GLN A 95 36.44 -26.87 19.63
C GLN A 95 35.99 -28.34 19.51
N LEU A 96 36.87 -29.22 19.04
CA LEU A 96 36.55 -30.63 18.81
C LEU A 96 36.30 -31.37 20.13
N ASP A 97 35.11 -31.93 20.26
CA ASP A 97 34.77 -32.94 21.26
C ASP A 97 34.78 -34.33 20.61
N PRO A 98 35.80 -35.17 20.87
CA PRO A 98 35.94 -36.48 20.23
C PRO A 98 34.88 -37.50 20.70
N THR A 99 34.06 -37.16 21.68
CA THR A 99 32.99 -38.02 22.22
C THR A 99 31.62 -37.73 21.63
N SER A 100 31.47 -36.62 20.88
CA SER A 100 30.21 -36.19 20.29
C SER A 100 30.19 -36.45 18.78
N VAL A 101 29.21 -37.22 18.30
CA VAL A 101 29.00 -37.49 16.86
C VAL A 101 28.79 -36.19 16.09
N ASP A 102 28.09 -35.21 16.67
CA ASP A 102 27.82 -33.91 16.05
C ASP A 102 29.09 -33.09 15.90
N SER A 103 29.92 -33.03 16.95
CA SER A 103 31.20 -32.33 16.91
C SER A 103 32.13 -32.94 15.86
N LEU A 104 32.20 -34.27 15.80
CA LEU A 104 32.98 -35.01 14.81
C LEU A 104 32.50 -34.76 13.39
N PHE A 105 31.18 -34.75 13.15
CA PHE A 105 30.60 -34.46 11.85
C PHE A 105 30.95 -33.06 11.36
N PHE A 106 30.63 -32.03 12.15
CA PHE A 106 30.85 -30.64 11.76
C PHE A 106 32.35 -30.37 11.52
N ALA A 107 33.23 -30.87 12.40
CA ALA A 107 34.66 -30.70 12.23
C ALA A 107 35.23 -31.47 11.04
N ALA A 108 34.82 -32.73 10.83
CA ALA A 108 35.31 -33.55 9.72
C ALA A 108 34.88 -32.99 8.36
N GLU A 109 33.61 -32.66 8.19
CA GLU A 109 33.08 -32.10 6.94
C GLU A 109 33.73 -30.75 6.63
N ALA A 110 33.83 -29.85 7.62
CA ALA A 110 34.47 -28.57 7.45
C ALA A 110 35.97 -28.72 7.11
N SER A 111 36.67 -29.67 7.74
CA SER A 111 38.09 -29.91 7.48
C SER A 111 38.36 -30.40 6.06
N LYS A 112 37.46 -31.21 5.48
CA LYS A 112 37.57 -31.72 4.11
C LYS A 112 37.48 -30.60 3.07
N ALA A 113 36.76 -29.53 3.39
CA ALA A 113 36.67 -28.33 2.56
C ALA A 113 37.88 -27.38 2.69
N LEU A 114 38.76 -27.60 3.67
CA LEU A 114 39.97 -26.80 3.89
C LEU A 114 41.22 -27.50 3.36
N SER A 115 42.12 -26.74 2.71
CA SER A 115 43.38 -27.32 2.21
C SER A 115 44.35 -27.63 3.36
N GLY A 116 44.71 -28.90 3.51
CA GLY A 116 45.70 -29.35 4.50
C GLY A 116 45.21 -29.38 5.95
N CYS A 117 43.89 -29.42 6.18
CA CYS A 117 43.32 -29.55 7.53
C CYS A 117 42.95 -31.01 7.84
N GLU A 118 43.72 -31.66 8.71
CA GLU A 118 43.42 -33.01 9.20
C GLU A 118 42.91 -32.98 10.64
N ILE A 119 41.77 -33.62 10.89
CA ILE A 119 41.19 -33.80 12.23
C ILE A 119 41.78 -35.07 12.86
N PRO A 120 42.24 -35.02 14.13
CA PRO A 120 42.80 -36.18 14.79
C PRO A 120 41.75 -37.28 14.98
N VAL A 121 42.09 -38.52 14.58
CA VAL A 121 41.22 -39.69 14.72
C VAL A 121 41.82 -40.65 15.73
N SER A 122 41.06 -40.98 16.78
CA SER A 122 41.38 -42.04 17.74
C SER A 122 40.57 -43.31 17.45
N ASN A 123 40.96 -44.45 18.02
CA ASN A 123 40.18 -45.68 17.89
C ASN A 123 38.80 -45.51 18.54
N GLU A 124 38.74 -44.81 19.67
CA GLU A 124 37.53 -44.49 20.40
C GLU A 124 36.58 -43.63 19.54
N THR A 125 37.12 -42.64 18.82
CA THR A 125 36.37 -41.83 17.85
C THR A 125 35.75 -42.70 16.76
N ARG A 126 36.51 -43.64 16.20
CA ARG A 126 36.03 -44.56 15.17
C ARG A 126 34.91 -45.46 15.69
N ASP A 127 35.07 -46.01 16.89
CA ASP A 127 34.10 -46.93 17.48
C ASP A 127 32.78 -46.22 17.81
N ILE A 128 32.83 -44.96 18.29
CA ILE A 128 31.63 -44.14 18.53
C ILE A 128 30.86 -43.88 17.23
N LEU A 129 31.57 -43.52 16.15
CA LEU A 129 30.94 -43.25 14.86
C LEU A 129 30.32 -44.51 14.25
N LEU A 130 31.00 -45.66 14.32
CA LEU A 130 30.46 -46.93 13.85
C LEU A 130 29.25 -47.38 14.68
N ALA A 131 29.29 -47.19 16.01
CA ALA A 131 28.16 -47.52 16.89
C ALA A 131 26.92 -46.66 16.62
N ALA A 132 27.10 -45.42 16.14
CA ALA A 132 25.99 -44.55 15.76
C ALA A 132 25.29 -45.00 14.47
N VAL A 133 25.94 -45.80 13.62
CA VAL A 133 25.32 -46.45 12.45
C VAL A 133 24.55 -47.69 12.92
N SER A 134 23.33 -47.48 13.42
CA SER A 134 22.46 -48.53 13.96
C SER A 134 20.99 -48.21 13.70
N GLU A 135 20.14 -49.25 13.62
CA GLU A 135 18.67 -49.13 13.51
C GLU A 135 18.00 -48.48 14.74
N ASP A 136 18.73 -48.39 15.86
CA ASP A 136 18.29 -47.74 17.08
C ASP A 136 18.57 -46.23 17.09
N SER A 137 19.47 -45.76 16.21
CA SER A 137 19.84 -44.36 16.08
C SER A 137 18.84 -43.59 15.20
N THR A 138 18.75 -42.27 15.37
CA THR A 138 17.93 -41.42 14.49
C THR A 138 18.59 -41.26 13.12
N VAL A 139 17.80 -40.95 12.08
CA VAL A 139 18.37 -40.70 10.73
C VAL A 139 19.40 -39.56 10.76
N ALA A 140 19.17 -38.51 11.55
CA ALA A 140 20.11 -37.42 11.73
C ALA A 140 21.45 -37.89 12.34
N GLN A 141 21.42 -38.77 13.33
CA GLN A 141 22.63 -39.35 13.91
C GLN A 141 23.39 -40.24 12.92
N ILE A 142 22.67 -41.07 12.16
CA ILE A 142 23.26 -41.90 11.10
C ILE A 142 23.91 -41.00 10.03
N HIS A 143 23.21 -39.97 9.57
CA HIS A 143 23.72 -39.00 8.60
C HIS A 143 25.01 -38.35 9.08
N ARG A 144 25.03 -37.85 10.32
CA ARG A 144 26.20 -37.21 10.92
C ARG A 144 27.36 -38.19 11.08
N ALA A 145 27.09 -39.41 11.54
CA ALA A 145 28.11 -40.43 11.70
C ALA A 145 28.73 -40.85 10.36
N VAL A 146 27.91 -41.12 9.34
CA VAL A 146 28.36 -41.50 8.00
C VAL A 146 29.11 -40.36 7.31
N GLY A 147 28.63 -39.12 7.46
CA GLY A 147 29.32 -37.93 6.99
C GLY A 147 30.73 -37.82 7.58
N ALA A 148 30.85 -37.94 8.90
CA ALA A 148 32.14 -37.94 9.60
C ALA A 148 33.06 -39.07 9.12
N LEU A 149 32.57 -40.31 9.06
CA LEU A 149 33.33 -41.47 8.60
C LEU A 149 33.84 -41.29 7.17
N SER A 150 32.97 -40.81 6.27
CA SER A 150 33.31 -40.55 4.86
C SER A 150 34.34 -39.43 4.72
N SER A 151 34.21 -38.35 5.50
CA SER A 151 35.12 -37.21 5.43
C SER A 151 36.48 -37.47 6.09
N LEU A 152 36.53 -38.36 7.09
CA LEU A 152 37.78 -38.82 7.72
C LEU A 152 38.45 -39.98 6.96
N GLY A 153 37.85 -40.47 5.86
CA GLY A 153 38.40 -41.58 5.08
C GLY A 153 38.38 -42.93 5.82
N LEU A 154 37.45 -43.11 6.75
CA LEU A 154 37.29 -44.34 7.52
C LEU A 154 36.40 -45.35 6.76
N PRO A 155 36.60 -46.66 6.95
CA PRO A 155 35.83 -47.68 6.23
C PRO A 155 34.35 -47.66 6.63
N LEU A 156 33.48 -47.75 5.63
CA LEU A 156 32.02 -47.72 5.75
C LEU A 156 31.39 -48.98 5.14
N ALA A 157 30.59 -49.70 5.92
CA ALA A 157 29.78 -50.81 5.42
C ALA A 157 28.51 -50.27 4.74
N SER A 158 28.61 -49.92 3.46
CA SER A 158 27.53 -49.19 2.75
C SER A 158 26.18 -49.91 2.78
N GLN A 159 26.16 -51.24 2.67
CA GLN A 159 24.90 -52.00 2.72
C GLN A 159 24.25 -52.00 4.11
N GLU A 160 25.04 -51.99 5.19
CA GLU A 160 24.54 -51.91 6.56
C GLU A 160 23.93 -50.52 6.84
N VAL A 161 24.58 -49.47 6.32
CA VAL A 161 24.04 -48.10 6.40
C VAL A 161 22.70 -48.00 5.67
N VAL A 162 22.62 -48.52 4.44
CA VAL A 162 21.36 -48.54 3.67
C VAL A 162 20.26 -49.25 4.45
N ALA A 163 20.54 -50.45 4.99
CA ALA A 163 19.57 -51.20 5.77
C ALA A 163 19.08 -50.41 7.00
N ALA A 164 20.00 -49.76 7.73
CA ALA A 164 19.66 -48.91 8.86
C ALA A 164 18.81 -47.70 8.45
N LEU A 165 19.14 -47.03 7.34
CA LEU A 165 18.37 -45.89 6.82
C LEU A 165 16.96 -46.33 6.41
N THR A 166 16.80 -47.39 5.63
CA THR A 166 15.49 -47.90 5.21
C THR A 166 14.62 -48.30 6.40
N ALA A 167 15.21 -48.91 7.44
CA ALA A 167 14.49 -49.25 8.67
C ALA A 167 14.04 -48.01 9.46
N ARG A 168 14.79 -46.90 9.40
CA ARG A 168 14.51 -45.65 10.13
C ARG A 168 13.57 -44.71 9.39
N ILE A 169 13.65 -44.62 8.06
CA ILE A 169 12.75 -43.81 7.23
C ILE A 169 11.30 -44.12 7.57
N ASN A 170 10.95 -45.41 7.57
CA ASN A 170 9.61 -45.90 7.91
C ASN A 170 9.15 -45.60 9.36
N LYS A 171 10.09 -45.37 10.28
CA LYS A 171 9.79 -45.09 11.70
C LYS A 171 9.66 -43.60 11.99
N GLU A 172 10.43 -42.75 11.32
CA GLU A 172 10.48 -41.31 11.56
C GLU A 172 9.54 -40.51 10.64
N ASP A 173 9.31 -41.00 9.41
CA ASP A 173 8.37 -40.47 8.40
C ASP A 173 8.17 -38.94 8.43
N ASN A 174 9.26 -38.20 8.30
CA ASN A 174 9.23 -36.74 8.16
C ASN A 174 10.20 -36.30 7.07
N VAL A 175 9.91 -35.15 6.44
CA VAL A 175 10.62 -34.66 5.26
C VAL A 175 12.11 -34.52 5.50
N MET A 176 12.50 -33.98 6.66
CA MET A 176 13.91 -33.75 6.98
C MET A 176 14.66 -35.07 7.17
N ALA A 177 14.11 -36.05 7.89
CA ALA A 177 14.73 -37.34 8.06
C ALA A 177 14.95 -38.05 6.71
N ILE A 178 13.93 -38.09 5.85
CA ILE A 178 14.04 -38.70 4.52
C ILE A 178 15.07 -37.95 3.66
N THR A 179 15.06 -36.62 3.68
CA THR A 179 16.05 -35.77 2.99
C THR A 179 17.49 -36.06 3.44
N LEU A 180 17.71 -36.21 4.75
CA LEU A 180 19.03 -36.57 5.29
C LEU A 180 19.44 -37.99 4.88
N ALA A 181 18.50 -38.93 4.77
CA ALA A 181 18.78 -40.28 4.26
C ALA A 181 19.22 -40.25 2.79
N LEU A 182 18.52 -39.48 1.93
CA LEU A 182 18.90 -39.26 0.52
C LEU A 182 20.33 -38.70 0.43
N HIS A 183 20.64 -37.66 1.22
CA HIS A 183 21.96 -37.03 1.24
C HIS A 183 23.06 -37.97 1.75
N THR A 184 22.70 -38.86 2.68
CA THR A 184 23.62 -39.87 3.22
C THR A 184 23.91 -40.94 2.17
N ALA A 185 22.89 -41.41 1.47
CA ALA A 185 23.01 -42.42 0.42
C ALA A 185 23.95 -41.97 -0.70
N ALA A 186 23.94 -40.68 -1.07
CA ALA A 186 24.84 -40.11 -2.08
C ALA A 186 26.35 -40.21 -1.74
N ARG A 187 26.69 -40.55 -0.49
CA ARG A 187 28.07 -40.70 0.01
C ARG A 187 28.54 -42.16 0.10
N LEU A 188 27.63 -43.12 -0.10
CA LEU A 188 27.90 -44.54 0.05
C LEU A 188 28.51 -45.11 -1.23
N SER A 189 28.88 -46.40 -1.21
CA SER A 189 29.34 -47.11 -2.40
C SER A 189 28.17 -47.31 -3.38
N ALA A 190 28.42 -47.01 -4.66
CA ALA A 190 27.49 -47.27 -5.77
C ALA A 190 27.08 -48.75 -5.93
N GLN A 191 27.72 -49.69 -5.22
CA GLN A 191 27.37 -51.11 -5.22
C GLN A 191 26.26 -51.47 -4.21
N ALA A 192 25.86 -50.55 -3.33
CA ALA A 192 24.77 -50.76 -2.38
C ALA A 192 23.39 -50.63 -3.07
N ASP A 193 22.37 -51.23 -2.46
CA ASP A 193 21.01 -51.23 -3.00
C ASP A 193 20.23 -49.96 -2.62
N PHE A 194 20.18 -48.97 -3.51
CA PHE A 194 19.49 -47.69 -3.26
C PHE A 194 18.04 -47.66 -3.72
N VAL A 195 17.46 -48.74 -4.26
CA VAL A 195 16.14 -48.70 -4.92
C VAL A 195 15.07 -48.07 -4.03
N GLY A 196 14.91 -48.57 -2.80
CA GLY A 196 13.91 -48.05 -1.87
C GLY A 196 14.20 -46.63 -1.37
N ILE A 197 15.45 -46.18 -1.39
CA ILE A 197 15.80 -44.80 -1.01
C ILE A 197 15.58 -43.83 -2.19
N LEU A 198 15.77 -44.29 -3.44
CA LEU A 198 15.51 -43.49 -4.64
C LEU A 198 14.02 -43.23 -4.86
N GLU A 199 13.16 -44.21 -4.56
CA GLU A 199 11.69 -44.07 -4.62
C GLU A 199 11.19 -42.93 -3.72
N GLU A 200 11.86 -42.67 -2.60
CA GLU A 200 11.52 -41.58 -1.69
C GLU A 200 11.68 -40.18 -2.32
N ILE A 201 12.44 -40.03 -3.41
CA ILE A 201 12.50 -38.74 -4.13
C ILE A 201 11.13 -38.41 -4.74
N GLU A 202 10.47 -39.40 -5.35
CA GLU A 202 9.13 -39.22 -5.91
C GLU A 202 8.10 -38.98 -4.81
N ASP A 203 8.19 -39.73 -3.70
CA ASP A 203 7.30 -39.57 -2.54
C ASP A 203 7.45 -38.18 -1.88
N LEU A 204 8.68 -37.70 -1.68
CA LEU A 204 8.91 -36.35 -1.17
C LEU A 204 8.45 -35.28 -2.16
N THR A 205 8.61 -35.50 -3.46
CA THR A 205 8.11 -34.59 -4.48
C THR A 205 6.59 -34.43 -4.40
N ALA A 206 5.87 -35.52 -4.11
CA ALA A 206 4.42 -35.50 -3.93
C ALA A 206 3.96 -34.79 -2.64
N ARG A 207 4.85 -34.58 -1.66
CA ARG A 207 4.57 -33.84 -0.41
C ARG A 207 4.83 -32.35 -0.50
N LEU A 208 5.37 -31.84 -1.62
CA LEU A 208 5.60 -30.42 -1.81
C LEU A 208 4.28 -29.67 -2.06
N ASP A 209 4.13 -28.50 -1.46
CA ASP A 209 2.99 -27.62 -1.66
C ASP A 209 3.16 -26.75 -2.90
N ASP A 210 2.21 -26.85 -3.83
CA ASP A 210 2.08 -25.93 -4.97
C ASP A 210 1.38 -24.64 -4.53
N LEU A 211 2.13 -23.53 -4.53
CA LEU A 211 1.60 -22.19 -4.27
C LEU A 211 1.39 -21.44 -5.58
N GLY A 212 0.19 -21.62 -6.15
CA GLY A 212 -0.31 -20.83 -7.27
C GLY A 212 0.38 -21.10 -8.60
N GLY A 213 0.96 -22.28 -8.79
CA GLY A 213 1.66 -22.71 -10.00
C GLY A 213 3.06 -22.10 -10.16
N VAL A 214 3.52 -21.31 -9.19
CA VAL A 214 4.78 -20.54 -9.29
C VAL A 214 5.84 -21.04 -8.32
N TYR A 215 5.43 -21.54 -7.16
CA TYR A 215 6.33 -22.00 -6.09
C TYR A 215 5.96 -23.42 -5.69
N LEU A 216 6.97 -24.21 -5.36
CA LEU A 216 6.89 -25.57 -4.88
C LEU A 216 7.84 -25.70 -3.69
N GLN A 217 7.31 -25.91 -2.49
CA GLN A 217 8.09 -25.94 -1.25
C GLN A 217 7.43 -26.83 -0.19
N PHE A 218 8.21 -27.25 0.82
CA PHE A 218 7.66 -27.95 1.99
C PHE A 218 7.07 -26.99 3.03
N GLU A 219 6.11 -27.46 3.83
CA GLU A 219 5.57 -26.73 4.99
C GLU A 219 6.67 -26.40 6.02
N GLU A 220 7.69 -27.26 6.14
CA GLU A 220 8.85 -27.07 7.02
C GLU A 220 9.74 -25.89 6.62
N GLY A 221 9.57 -25.37 5.40
CA GLY A 221 10.16 -24.12 4.95
C GLY A 221 11.33 -24.25 3.97
N LEU A 222 12.05 -23.13 3.79
CA LEU A 222 13.08 -22.95 2.78
C LEU A 222 14.27 -23.92 2.97
N GLU A 223 14.70 -24.13 4.21
CA GLU A 223 15.84 -24.98 4.52
C GLU A 223 15.60 -26.43 4.07
N ALA A 224 14.46 -27.01 4.46
CA ALA A 224 14.07 -28.37 4.07
C ALA A 224 13.96 -28.50 2.54
N THR A 225 13.34 -27.52 1.89
CA THR A 225 13.16 -27.50 0.42
C THR A 225 14.50 -27.47 -0.31
N ALA A 226 15.44 -26.61 0.13
CA ALA A 226 16.75 -26.47 -0.49
C ALA A 226 17.66 -27.69 -0.21
N LEU A 227 17.60 -28.27 0.98
CA LEU A 227 18.32 -29.50 1.31
C LEU A 227 17.79 -30.70 0.52
N PHE A 228 16.47 -30.80 0.31
CA PHE A 228 15.87 -31.84 -0.52
C PHE A 228 16.39 -31.78 -1.96
N VAL A 229 16.38 -30.60 -2.59
CA VAL A 229 16.97 -30.42 -3.93
C VAL A 229 18.42 -30.86 -3.94
N THR A 230 19.22 -30.42 -2.96
CA THR A 230 20.63 -30.80 -2.87
C THR A 230 20.79 -32.32 -2.78
N ALA A 231 19.99 -32.98 -1.94
CA ALA A 231 20.07 -34.41 -1.68
C ALA A 231 19.59 -35.25 -2.87
N ALA A 232 18.45 -34.88 -3.47
CA ALA A 232 17.87 -35.55 -4.63
C ALA A 232 18.84 -35.55 -5.81
N TYR A 233 19.37 -34.36 -6.17
CA TYR A 233 20.34 -34.24 -7.27
C TYR A 233 21.67 -34.94 -6.95
N ALA A 234 22.16 -34.86 -5.71
CA ALA A 234 23.40 -35.55 -5.33
C ALA A 234 23.27 -37.07 -5.41
N LEU A 235 22.15 -37.64 -4.97
CA LEU A 235 21.91 -39.07 -5.07
C LEU A 235 21.72 -39.51 -6.52
N SER A 236 20.91 -38.77 -7.28
CA SER A 236 20.71 -38.99 -8.72
C SER A 236 22.02 -38.95 -9.51
N ASP A 237 22.89 -37.98 -9.25
CA ASP A 237 24.22 -37.89 -9.87
C ASP A 237 25.11 -39.08 -9.48
N HIS A 238 24.99 -39.56 -8.24
CA HIS A 238 25.75 -40.71 -7.73
C HIS A 238 25.35 -42.03 -8.40
N VAL A 239 24.05 -42.24 -8.63
CA VAL A 239 23.52 -43.48 -9.25
C VAL A 239 23.35 -43.40 -10.77
N ASP A 240 23.65 -42.24 -11.36
CA ASP A 240 23.45 -41.95 -12.79
C ASP A 240 22.01 -42.16 -13.27
N MET A 241 21.04 -41.71 -12.45
CA MET A 241 19.61 -41.75 -12.76
C MET A 241 18.99 -40.37 -12.57
N GLU A 242 18.28 -39.90 -13.60
CA GLU A 242 17.60 -38.61 -13.56
C GLU A 242 16.61 -38.54 -12.39
N PRO A 243 16.61 -37.45 -11.59
CA PRO A 243 15.65 -37.30 -10.51
C PRO A 243 14.23 -37.28 -11.09
N PRO A 244 13.23 -37.92 -10.45
CA PRO A 244 11.85 -37.95 -10.91
C PRO A 244 11.12 -36.60 -10.69
N LEU A 245 11.70 -35.52 -11.20
CA LEU A 245 11.21 -34.15 -11.14
C LEU A 245 10.94 -33.66 -12.56
N LYS A 246 9.73 -33.15 -12.81
CA LYS A 246 9.38 -32.54 -14.08
C LYS A 246 10.00 -31.14 -14.19
N GLU A 247 10.21 -30.67 -15.43
CA GLU A 247 10.79 -29.35 -15.69
C GLU A 247 10.05 -28.20 -14.99
N ASP A 248 8.71 -28.21 -15.01
CA ASP A 248 7.87 -27.22 -14.32
C ASP A 248 8.08 -27.23 -12.80
N GLN A 249 8.19 -28.43 -12.21
CA GLN A 249 8.48 -28.59 -10.78
C GLN A 249 9.87 -28.04 -10.43
N VAL A 250 10.88 -28.27 -11.28
CA VAL A 250 12.22 -27.71 -11.06
C VAL A 250 12.20 -26.18 -11.12
N ILE A 251 11.48 -25.59 -12.09
CA ILE A 251 11.31 -24.13 -12.18
C ILE A 251 10.62 -23.57 -10.92
N GLN A 252 9.59 -24.25 -10.41
CA GLN A 252 8.90 -23.85 -9.18
C GLN A 252 9.80 -23.96 -7.94
N LEU A 253 10.65 -25.00 -7.85
CA LEU A 253 11.65 -25.15 -6.79
C LEU A 253 12.69 -24.02 -6.84
N VAL A 254 13.20 -23.68 -8.03
CA VAL A 254 14.10 -22.54 -8.25
C VAL A 254 13.46 -21.25 -7.76
N ASN A 255 12.20 -21.00 -8.14
CA ASN A 255 11.46 -19.81 -7.69
C ASN A 255 11.32 -19.76 -6.17
N SER A 256 11.03 -20.89 -5.53
CA SER A 256 10.82 -20.98 -4.08
C SER A 256 12.12 -20.72 -3.32
N ILE A 257 13.19 -21.42 -3.73
CA ILE A 257 14.49 -21.37 -3.07
C ILE A 257 15.12 -19.97 -3.21
N PHE A 258 14.99 -19.34 -4.38
CA PHE A 258 15.62 -18.06 -4.65
C PHE A 258 14.67 -16.86 -4.50
N SER A 259 13.43 -17.04 -4.04
CA SER A 259 12.51 -15.93 -3.73
C SER A 259 13.05 -15.05 -2.60
N LYS A 260 13.67 -15.67 -1.57
CA LYS A 260 14.23 -14.99 -0.41
C LYS A 260 15.66 -14.52 -0.71
N LYS A 261 15.92 -13.22 -0.54
CA LYS A 261 17.25 -12.59 -0.77
C LYS A 261 18.05 -12.31 0.50
N SER A 262 17.51 -12.70 1.64
CA SER A 262 18.09 -12.47 2.97
C SER A 262 17.78 -13.68 3.84
N TRP A 263 18.78 -14.21 4.53
CA TRP A 263 18.65 -15.45 5.31
C TRP A 263 18.64 -15.15 6.81
N ASP A 264 17.82 -15.89 7.55
CA ASP A 264 17.65 -15.69 9.00
C ASP A 264 18.71 -16.44 9.82
N SER A 265 19.27 -17.52 9.27
CA SER A 265 20.27 -18.37 9.92
C SER A 265 21.37 -18.82 8.95
N LEU A 266 22.52 -19.22 9.49
CA LEU A 266 23.61 -19.81 8.68
C LEU A 266 23.18 -21.13 8.03
N ALA A 267 22.34 -21.92 8.68
CA ALA A 267 21.79 -23.16 8.12
C ALA A 267 20.95 -22.90 6.86
N GLU A 268 20.07 -21.89 6.90
CA GLU A 268 19.25 -21.50 5.76
C GLU A 268 20.10 -20.91 4.61
N ALA A 269 21.11 -20.10 4.93
CA ALA A 269 22.05 -19.60 3.91
C ALA A 269 22.84 -20.76 3.27
N PHE A 270 23.31 -21.71 4.09
CA PHE A 270 24.02 -22.90 3.63
C PHE A 270 23.15 -23.79 2.74
N SER A 271 21.88 -24.01 3.09
CA SER A 271 20.98 -24.83 2.29
C SER A 271 20.71 -24.19 0.93
N VAL A 272 20.52 -22.87 0.88
CA VAL A 272 20.36 -22.13 -0.38
C VAL A 272 21.63 -22.18 -1.24
N ALA A 273 22.81 -22.00 -0.64
CA ALA A 273 24.09 -22.15 -1.35
C ALA A 273 24.27 -23.57 -1.91
N SER A 274 23.88 -24.59 -1.14
CA SER A 274 23.97 -25.99 -1.55
C SER A 274 23.03 -26.32 -2.70
N ALA A 275 21.79 -25.83 -2.65
CA ALA A 275 20.82 -26.00 -3.74
C ALA A 275 21.25 -25.24 -5.00
N ALA A 276 21.80 -24.04 -4.85
CA ALA A 276 22.33 -23.27 -5.98
C ALA A 276 23.50 -24.00 -6.67
N ALA A 277 24.40 -24.61 -5.88
CA ALA A 277 25.48 -25.43 -6.41
C ALA A 277 24.95 -26.68 -7.13
N ALA A 278 23.95 -27.36 -6.57
CA ALA A 278 23.31 -28.51 -7.19
C ALA A 278 22.67 -28.15 -8.54
N PHE A 279 21.93 -27.04 -8.62
CA PHE A 279 21.32 -26.59 -9.88
C PHE A 279 22.33 -26.03 -10.89
N SER A 280 23.44 -25.44 -10.45
CA SER A 280 24.50 -24.94 -11.34
C SER A 280 25.34 -26.08 -11.94
N SER A 281 25.56 -27.16 -11.18
CA SER A 281 26.44 -28.26 -11.57
C SER A 281 25.85 -29.63 -11.20
N ASN A 282 25.10 -30.23 -12.13
CA ASN A 282 24.61 -31.61 -12.05
C ASN A 282 24.50 -32.23 -13.45
N ARG A 283 24.21 -33.53 -13.58
CA ARG A 283 24.17 -34.23 -14.87
C ARG A 283 22.85 -34.13 -15.64
N PHE A 284 21.80 -33.54 -15.06
CA PHE A 284 20.43 -33.65 -15.56
C PHE A 284 19.79 -32.31 -15.92
N HIS A 285 19.56 -31.43 -14.94
CA HIS A 285 18.77 -30.20 -15.08
C HIS A 285 19.56 -28.99 -14.60
N VAL A 286 19.92 -28.09 -15.52
CA VAL A 286 20.57 -26.82 -15.25
C VAL A 286 19.61 -25.69 -15.61
N PRO A 287 18.92 -25.06 -14.62
CA PRO A 287 17.99 -23.97 -14.87
C PRO A 287 18.72 -22.75 -15.44
N VAL A 288 18.25 -22.26 -16.59
CA VAL A 288 18.80 -21.07 -17.24
C VAL A 288 18.04 -19.82 -16.81
N ILE A 289 18.80 -18.76 -16.53
CA ILE A 289 18.27 -17.43 -16.28
C ILE A 289 18.65 -16.53 -17.46
N VAL A 290 17.64 -15.99 -18.14
CA VAL A 290 17.82 -14.98 -19.19
C VAL A 290 17.28 -13.65 -18.68
N SER A 291 18.13 -12.64 -18.66
CA SER A 291 17.76 -11.29 -18.24
C SER A 291 18.30 -10.25 -19.22
N ALA A 292 17.59 -9.13 -19.41
CA ALA A 292 18.11 -8.03 -20.20
C ALA A 292 19.14 -7.24 -19.38
N GLN A 293 20.23 -6.81 -20.02
CA GLN A 293 21.20 -5.93 -19.39
C GLN A 293 20.63 -4.50 -19.33
N GLY A 294 20.02 -4.18 -18.19
CA GLY A 294 19.27 -2.93 -18.02
C GLY A 294 17.82 -3.04 -18.54
N PRO A 295 17.15 -1.91 -18.83
CA PRO A 295 15.82 -1.95 -19.42
C PRO A 295 15.88 -2.68 -20.76
N ALA A 296 14.95 -3.61 -21.01
CA ALA A 296 14.77 -4.26 -22.31
C ALA A 296 14.20 -3.26 -23.34
N THR A 297 15.00 -2.26 -23.71
CA THR A 297 14.65 -1.16 -24.59
C THR A 297 15.72 -1.02 -25.66
N VAL A 298 15.30 -0.78 -26.90
CA VAL A 298 16.19 -0.43 -28.00
C VAL A 298 15.70 0.85 -28.67
N SER A 299 16.61 1.58 -29.31
CA SER A 299 16.31 2.78 -30.09
C SER A 299 17.38 3.04 -31.13
N HIS A 300 17.24 4.10 -31.92
CA HIS A 300 18.26 4.45 -32.90
C HIS A 300 19.62 4.82 -32.26
N SER A 301 19.62 5.34 -31.03
CA SER A 301 20.86 5.64 -30.28
C SER A 301 21.45 4.40 -29.61
N GLN A 302 20.59 3.44 -29.22
CA GLN A 302 20.96 2.16 -28.61
C GLN A 302 20.30 0.98 -29.36
N PRO A 303 20.86 0.57 -30.51
CA PRO A 303 20.16 -0.34 -31.43
C PRO A 303 20.21 -1.82 -31.01
N THR A 304 21.10 -2.16 -30.07
CA THR A 304 21.39 -3.53 -29.65
C THR A 304 20.66 -3.90 -28.37
N LEU A 305 19.83 -4.94 -28.43
CA LEU A 305 19.31 -5.62 -27.26
C LEU A 305 20.41 -6.50 -26.68
N GLN A 306 20.72 -6.30 -25.40
CA GLN A 306 21.74 -7.03 -24.67
C GLN A 306 21.09 -7.97 -23.65
N LEU A 307 21.37 -9.26 -23.75
CA LEU A 307 20.88 -10.29 -22.84
C LEU A 307 22.05 -10.93 -22.08
N LEU A 308 21.87 -11.08 -20.78
CA LEU A 308 22.72 -11.86 -19.91
C LEU A 308 22.06 -13.24 -19.72
N VAL A 309 22.80 -14.29 -20.06
CA VAL A 309 22.37 -15.68 -19.90
C VAL A 309 23.28 -16.35 -18.88
N THR A 310 22.73 -16.69 -17.72
CA THR A 310 23.47 -17.21 -16.57
C THR A 310 22.80 -18.45 -16.00
N ASP A 311 23.53 -19.17 -15.16
CA ASP A 311 22.94 -20.12 -14.22
C ASP A 311 22.28 -19.42 -13.02
N VAL A 312 21.79 -20.21 -12.06
CA VAL A 312 21.16 -19.73 -10.81
C VAL A 312 22.12 -18.99 -9.87
N LEU A 313 23.43 -19.11 -10.08
CA LEU A 313 24.50 -18.43 -9.32
C LEU A 313 25.03 -17.18 -10.05
N SER A 314 24.31 -16.70 -11.07
CA SER A 314 24.73 -15.57 -11.92
C SER A 314 26.07 -15.81 -12.64
N GLN A 315 26.47 -17.07 -12.88
CA GLN A 315 27.65 -17.38 -13.68
C GLN A 315 27.30 -17.38 -15.18
N PRO A 316 28.07 -16.69 -16.04
CA PRO A 316 27.78 -16.63 -17.48
C PRO A 316 27.87 -17.99 -18.17
N LEU A 317 26.83 -18.35 -18.94
CA LEU A 317 26.82 -19.58 -19.75
C LEU A 317 27.41 -19.31 -21.14
N ALA A 318 28.74 -19.13 -21.20
CA ALA A 318 29.45 -18.73 -22.42
C ALA A 318 29.40 -19.77 -23.57
N SER A 319 29.13 -21.04 -23.27
CA SER A 319 28.96 -22.10 -24.27
C SER A 319 27.55 -22.19 -24.85
N ALA A 320 26.60 -21.40 -24.35
CA ALA A 320 25.23 -21.38 -24.83
C ALA A 320 25.12 -20.61 -26.17
N SER A 321 24.15 -21.03 -26.99
CA SER A 321 23.73 -20.36 -28.22
C SER A 321 22.32 -19.82 -28.00
N VAL A 322 22.14 -18.52 -28.21
CA VAL A 322 20.87 -17.82 -27.96
C VAL A 322 20.26 -17.38 -29.29
N LEU A 323 18.99 -17.72 -29.49
CA LEU A 323 18.24 -17.50 -30.73
C LEU A 323 16.91 -16.83 -30.40
N VAL A 324 16.51 -15.81 -31.17
CA VAL A 324 15.12 -15.37 -31.23
C VAL A 324 14.34 -16.35 -32.09
N GLU A 325 13.45 -17.14 -31.49
CA GLU A 325 12.55 -18.01 -32.25
C GLU A 325 11.54 -17.19 -33.04
N SER A 326 10.93 -16.21 -32.37
CA SER A 326 10.03 -15.23 -32.97
C SER A 326 10.02 -13.94 -32.16
N ALA A 327 9.86 -12.81 -32.84
CA ALA A 327 9.54 -11.52 -32.25
C ALA A 327 8.37 -10.90 -33.02
N TYR A 328 7.30 -10.57 -32.31
CA TYR A 328 6.11 -9.95 -32.91
C TYR A 328 5.72 -8.65 -32.21
N ALA A 329 5.15 -7.73 -32.99
CA ALA A 329 4.61 -6.48 -32.47
C ALA A 329 3.33 -6.76 -31.67
N VAL A 330 3.25 -6.27 -30.43
CA VAL A 330 2.10 -6.56 -29.54
C VAL A 330 0.79 -5.98 -30.09
N ALA A 331 0.85 -4.80 -30.72
CA ALA A 331 -0.33 -4.11 -31.24
C ALA A 331 -0.93 -4.79 -32.49
N SER A 332 -0.09 -5.15 -33.48
CA SER A 332 -0.54 -5.71 -34.76
C SER A 332 -0.47 -7.24 -34.82
N LYS A 333 0.20 -7.90 -33.87
CA LYS A 333 0.55 -9.33 -33.87
C LYS A 333 1.36 -9.76 -35.09
N SER A 334 1.99 -8.83 -35.81
CA SER A 334 2.85 -9.13 -36.96
C SER A 334 4.24 -9.56 -36.48
N VAL A 335 4.74 -10.67 -37.03
CA VAL A 335 6.12 -11.13 -36.80
C VAL A 335 7.09 -10.20 -37.54
N ILE A 336 8.06 -9.63 -36.82
CA ILE A 336 9.10 -8.75 -37.36
C ILE A 336 10.41 -9.52 -37.56
N LEU A 337 10.73 -10.41 -36.62
CA LEU A 337 11.95 -11.20 -36.63
C LEU A 337 11.63 -12.65 -36.31
N SER A 338 12.33 -13.58 -36.96
CA SER A 338 12.16 -15.02 -36.75
C SER A 338 13.49 -15.71 -37.00
N GLN A 339 13.85 -16.67 -36.15
CA GLN A 339 15.07 -17.48 -36.24
C GLN A 339 16.35 -16.62 -36.36
N ALA A 340 16.48 -15.58 -35.54
CA ALA A 340 17.62 -14.67 -35.57
C ALA A 340 18.58 -14.93 -34.39
N PRO A 341 19.88 -15.22 -34.64
CA PRO A 341 20.84 -15.51 -33.57
C PRO A 341 21.32 -14.24 -32.87
N PHE A 342 21.60 -14.35 -31.57
CA PHE A 342 22.39 -13.35 -30.85
C PHE A 342 23.89 -13.62 -31.06
N THR A 343 24.70 -12.56 -31.02
CA THR A 343 26.16 -12.65 -31.04
C THR A 343 26.72 -12.49 -29.63
N LEU A 344 27.55 -13.43 -29.20
CA LEU A 344 28.20 -13.37 -27.89
C LEU A 344 29.43 -12.44 -27.95
N ASN A 345 29.38 -11.33 -27.20
CA ASN A 345 30.47 -10.37 -27.04
C ASN A 345 30.74 -10.17 -25.54
N ASP A 346 31.96 -10.48 -25.08
CA ASP A 346 32.39 -10.30 -23.68
C ASP A 346 31.41 -10.84 -22.61
N GLY A 347 30.80 -12.00 -22.87
CA GLY A 347 29.85 -12.65 -21.95
C GLY A 347 28.40 -12.16 -22.04
N VAL A 348 28.11 -11.24 -22.97
CA VAL A 348 26.77 -10.69 -23.23
C VAL A 348 26.30 -11.10 -24.62
N PHE A 349 25.04 -11.52 -24.72
CA PHE A 349 24.41 -11.84 -26.00
C PHE A 349 23.76 -10.60 -26.58
N GLU A 350 24.23 -10.17 -27.75
CA GLU A 350 23.78 -8.94 -28.40
C GLU A 350 22.99 -9.23 -29.68
N LEU A 351 21.91 -8.49 -29.89
CA LEU A 351 21.11 -8.51 -31.12
C LEU A 351 20.77 -7.08 -31.54
N ASN A 352 21.20 -6.68 -32.73
CA ASN A 352 20.78 -5.40 -33.32
C ASN A 352 19.36 -5.51 -33.87
N PHE A 353 18.36 -5.28 -33.03
CA PHE A 353 16.95 -5.35 -33.42
C PHE A 353 16.54 -4.20 -34.34
N MET A 354 17.18 -3.03 -34.21
CA MET A 354 16.88 -1.87 -35.07
C MET A 354 17.23 -2.09 -36.54
N SER A 355 18.08 -3.06 -36.86
CA SER A 355 18.37 -3.47 -38.25
C SER A 355 17.13 -3.93 -39.02
N SER A 356 16.11 -4.43 -38.33
CA SER A 356 14.82 -4.83 -38.91
C SER A 356 13.84 -3.66 -39.11
N GLN A 357 14.24 -2.44 -38.79
CA GLN A 357 13.42 -1.22 -38.86
C GLN A 357 12.05 -1.37 -38.17
N PRO A 358 11.99 -1.81 -36.90
CA PRO A 358 10.74 -1.89 -36.17
C PRO A 358 10.16 -0.49 -35.95
N ALA A 359 8.83 -0.38 -36.00
CA ALA A 359 8.13 0.83 -35.56
C ALA A 359 8.27 1.03 -34.04
N SER A 360 8.10 2.25 -33.54
CA SER A 360 8.07 2.50 -32.09
C SER A 360 6.90 1.74 -31.44
N GLY A 361 7.15 1.03 -30.33
CA GLY A 361 6.12 0.21 -29.71
C GLY A 361 6.66 -0.88 -28.79
N TYR A 362 5.77 -1.79 -28.40
CA TYR A 362 6.11 -2.95 -27.59
C TYR A 362 6.13 -4.21 -28.45
N TYR A 363 7.14 -5.03 -28.22
CA TYR A 363 7.40 -6.28 -28.92
C TYR A 363 7.52 -7.42 -27.93
N GLN A 364 6.94 -8.56 -28.28
CA GLN A 364 7.08 -9.79 -27.52
C GLN A 364 8.08 -10.67 -28.25
N PHE A 365 9.16 -11.02 -27.55
CA PHE A 365 10.21 -11.91 -28.00
C PHE A 365 10.03 -13.28 -27.35
N THR A 366 10.21 -14.34 -28.13
CA THR A 366 10.41 -15.70 -27.66
C THR A 366 11.87 -16.05 -27.98
N VAL A 367 12.66 -16.26 -26.94
CA VAL A 367 14.10 -16.51 -27.03
C VAL A 367 14.39 -17.93 -26.58
N ALA A 368 15.07 -18.71 -27.41
CA ALA A 368 15.55 -20.04 -27.08
C ALA A 368 17.04 -20.01 -26.76
N VAL A 369 17.42 -20.70 -25.69
CA VAL A 369 18.80 -20.96 -25.28
C VAL A 369 19.10 -22.43 -25.55
N THR A 370 20.18 -22.69 -26.28
CA THR A 370 20.57 -24.04 -26.73
C THR A 370 22.06 -24.26 -26.48
N GLY A 371 22.54 -25.50 -26.54
CA GLY A 371 23.97 -25.82 -26.43
C GLY A 371 24.20 -27.06 -25.57
N ASP A 372 23.97 -26.92 -24.26
CA ASP A 372 23.99 -28.04 -23.32
C ASP A 372 22.60 -28.67 -23.22
N SER A 373 22.51 -30.00 -23.32
CA SER A 373 21.25 -30.73 -23.28
C SER A 373 20.59 -30.73 -21.90
N ARG A 374 21.33 -30.35 -20.87
CA ARG A 374 20.83 -30.24 -19.49
C ARG A 374 20.06 -28.95 -19.22
N LEU A 375 20.13 -27.97 -20.13
CA LEU A 375 19.51 -26.67 -19.90
C LEU A 375 17.98 -26.81 -19.90
N ILE A 376 17.37 -26.37 -18.80
CA ILE A 376 15.91 -26.28 -18.67
C ILE A 376 15.48 -24.83 -18.51
N ALA A 377 14.18 -24.56 -18.68
CA ALA A 377 13.64 -23.21 -18.72
C ALA A 377 14.31 -22.34 -19.80
N ASN A 378 14.67 -23.00 -20.90
CA ASN A 378 15.51 -22.46 -21.96
C ASN A 378 14.71 -21.72 -23.04
N HIS A 379 13.38 -21.65 -22.93
CA HIS A 379 12.50 -20.82 -23.75
C HIS A 379 11.95 -19.66 -22.91
N VAL A 380 12.35 -18.43 -23.26
CA VAL A 380 12.06 -17.23 -22.47
C VAL A 380 11.22 -16.24 -23.26
N GLU A 381 10.17 -15.75 -22.62
CA GLU A 381 9.34 -14.67 -23.13
C GLU A 381 9.82 -13.30 -22.59
N LEU A 382 10.25 -12.42 -23.49
CA LEU A 382 10.75 -11.08 -23.14
C LEU A 382 9.90 -9.99 -23.80
N LYS A 383 9.53 -8.96 -23.03
CA LYS A 383 8.90 -7.74 -23.56
C LYS A 383 9.97 -6.70 -23.84
N VAL A 384 10.15 -6.36 -25.10
CA VAL A 384 11.13 -5.37 -25.57
C VAL A 384 10.40 -4.11 -26.02
N LYS A 385 10.85 -2.96 -25.53
CA LYS A 385 10.35 -1.65 -25.93
C LYS A 385 11.22 -1.07 -27.04
N VAL A 386 10.62 -0.67 -28.14
CA VAL A 386 11.30 0.12 -29.19
C VAL A 386 10.95 1.58 -28.95
N SER A 387 11.97 2.35 -28.61
CA SER A 387 11.88 3.77 -28.32
C SER A 387 12.28 4.62 -29.51
N THR A 388 11.67 5.80 -29.61
CA THR A 388 11.97 6.77 -30.68
C THR A 388 11.98 8.21 -30.16
N GLU A 389 12.49 9.12 -30.98
CA GLU A 389 12.47 10.55 -30.74
C GLU A 389 11.38 11.22 -31.58
N VAL A 390 10.59 12.07 -30.94
CA VAL A 390 9.58 12.88 -31.61
C VAL A 390 10.14 14.23 -32.02
N ALA A 391 9.82 14.65 -33.24
CA ALA A 391 10.00 16.01 -33.73
C ALA A 391 8.62 16.65 -34.00
N ILE A 392 8.52 17.93 -33.67
CA ILE A 392 7.36 18.74 -34.03
C ILE A 392 7.64 19.37 -35.39
N THR A 393 6.80 19.08 -36.36
CA THR A 393 6.82 19.72 -37.67
C THR A 393 5.56 20.53 -37.88
N ASN A 394 5.68 21.57 -38.71
CA ASN A 394 4.53 22.34 -39.16
C ASN A 394 3.65 22.95 -38.04
N MET A 395 4.25 23.53 -37.00
CA MET A 395 3.51 24.24 -35.95
C MET A 395 3.02 25.61 -36.42
N ASP A 396 1.72 25.70 -36.68
CA ASP A 396 1.02 26.92 -37.12
C ASP A 396 0.10 27.44 -36.02
N LEU A 397 0.23 28.74 -35.71
CA LEU A 397 -0.65 29.49 -34.82
C LEU A 397 -1.50 30.45 -35.63
N SER A 398 -2.82 30.33 -35.52
CA SER A 398 -3.78 31.09 -36.31
C SER A 398 -4.73 31.87 -35.43
N VAL A 399 -5.05 33.09 -35.84
CA VAL A 399 -6.17 33.86 -35.31
C VAL A 399 -7.25 33.91 -36.37
N VAL A 400 -8.43 33.38 -36.05
CA VAL A 400 -9.57 33.24 -36.94
C VAL A 400 -10.64 34.23 -36.51
N ASP A 401 -11.03 35.14 -37.42
CA ASP A 401 -12.15 36.05 -37.21
C ASP A 401 -13.48 35.30 -37.40
N LYS A 402 -14.39 35.42 -36.44
CA LYS A 402 -15.66 34.69 -36.41
C LYS A 402 -16.61 35.13 -37.53
N ASP A 403 -16.52 36.38 -37.94
CA ASP A 403 -17.34 36.94 -39.03
C ASP A 403 -16.76 36.68 -40.43
N GLN A 404 -15.61 35.98 -40.52
CA GLN A 404 -14.86 35.70 -41.75
C GLN A 404 -14.58 36.95 -42.62
N SER A 405 -14.66 38.14 -42.02
CA SER A 405 -14.53 39.42 -42.69
C SER A 405 -13.06 39.73 -43.04
N ILE A 406 -12.14 39.16 -42.26
CA ILE A 406 -10.69 39.25 -42.42
C ILE A 406 -10.14 37.82 -42.60
N GLY A 407 -9.23 37.64 -43.55
CA GLY A 407 -8.58 36.34 -43.79
C GLY A 407 -7.76 35.87 -42.57
N THR A 408 -7.72 34.55 -42.35
CA THR A 408 -6.99 33.93 -41.24
C THR A 408 -5.52 34.34 -41.23
N LYS A 409 -5.06 34.87 -40.09
CA LYS A 409 -3.65 35.23 -39.92
C LYS A 409 -2.90 34.08 -39.26
N THR A 410 -2.12 33.34 -40.05
CA THR A 410 -1.30 32.21 -39.58
C THR A 410 0.16 32.61 -39.41
N THR A 411 0.78 32.20 -38.31
CA THR A 411 2.21 32.38 -37.99
C THR A 411 2.82 31.03 -37.67
N ARG A 412 3.83 30.61 -38.44
CA ARG A 412 4.62 29.40 -38.18
C ARG A 412 5.63 29.65 -37.06
N VAL A 413 5.80 28.68 -36.17
CA VAL A 413 6.81 28.72 -35.08
C VAL A 413 7.61 27.43 -35.08
N ASP A 414 8.94 27.54 -35.02
CA ASP A 414 9.82 26.37 -35.02
C ASP A 414 10.20 25.98 -33.58
N TYR A 415 10.14 24.68 -33.26
CA TYR A 415 10.64 24.16 -31.98
C TYR A 415 12.18 24.29 -31.90
N PRO A 416 12.77 24.69 -30.75
CA PRO A 416 12.16 25.01 -29.45
C PRO A 416 11.93 26.51 -29.21
N SER A 417 11.79 27.33 -30.25
CA SER A 417 11.64 28.78 -30.12
C SER A 417 10.24 29.21 -29.66
N LYS A 418 10.12 30.38 -29.03
CA LYS A 418 8.81 30.95 -28.68
C LYS A 418 8.35 31.94 -29.76
N ALA A 419 7.04 32.00 -30.03
CA ALA A 419 6.47 33.01 -30.92
C ALA A 419 6.85 34.44 -30.48
N LYS A 420 7.23 35.29 -31.45
CA LYS A 420 7.72 36.66 -31.17
C LYS A 420 6.62 37.62 -30.71
N SER A 421 5.38 37.39 -31.12
CA SER A 421 4.22 38.23 -30.79
C SER A 421 3.19 37.43 -30.01
N SER A 422 2.47 38.10 -29.11
CA SER A 422 1.32 37.52 -28.43
C SER A 422 0.12 37.43 -29.38
N PHE A 423 -0.71 36.42 -29.18
CA PHE A 423 -1.98 36.23 -29.89
C PHE A 423 -3.13 36.70 -29.00
N THR A 424 -4.19 37.25 -29.57
CA THR A 424 -5.39 37.67 -28.81
C THR A 424 -6.54 36.78 -29.22
N ALA A 425 -7.30 36.28 -28.24
CA ALA A 425 -8.57 35.61 -28.45
C ALA A 425 -9.64 36.25 -27.56
N ASP A 426 -10.76 36.61 -28.18
CA ASP A 426 -11.89 37.28 -27.57
C ASP A 426 -13.19 36.85 -28.26
N SER A 427 -14.29 37.59 -28.05
CA SER A 427 -15.60 37.23 -28.62
C SER A 427 -15.67 37.32 -30.15
N HIS A 428 -14.73 38.01 -30.80
CA HIS A 428 -14.67 38.19 -32.24
C HIS A 428 -13.56 37.34 -32.88
N GLN A 429 -12.51 37.02 -32.12
CA GLN A 429 -11.33 36.29 -32.61
C GLN A 429 -11.13 34.97 -31.86
N ASN A 430 -11.17 33.86 -32.58
CA ASN A 430 -10.80 32.53 -32.08
C ASN A 430 -9.31 32.29 -32.28
N PHE A 431 -8.70 31.53 -31.37
CA PHE A 431 -7.32 31.07 -31.50
C PHE A 431 -7.31 29.61 -31.95
N ALA A 432 -6.51 29.29 -32.96
CA ALA A 432 -6.33 27.93 -33.44
C ALA A 432 -4.84 27.60 -33.54
N MET A 433 -4.49 26.35 -33.25
CA MET A 433 -3.16 25.80 -33.37
C MET A 433 -3.24 24.48 -34.14
N SER A 434 -2.32 24.27 -35.08
CA SER A 434 -2.16 22.99 -35.77
C SER A 434 -0.71 22.59 -35.87
N PHE A 435 -0.41 21.31 -35.68
CA PHE A 435 0.95 20.78 -35.73
C PHE A 435 0.97 19.30 -36.10
N GLN A 436 2.12 18.82 -36.55
CA GLN A 436 2.36 17.41 -36.84
C GLN A 436 3.48 16.90 -35.93
N LEU A 437 3.37 15.64 -35.54
CA LEU A 437 4.38 14.94 -34.77
C LEU A 437 4.94 13.84 -35.66
N VAL A 438 6.25 13.84 -35.85
CA VAL A 438 6.93 12.85 -36.71
C VAL A 438 8.11 12.26 -35.96
N ASP A 439 8.45 11.04 -36.32
CA ASP A 439 9.68 10.38 -35.89
C ASP A 439 10.90 11.07 -36.52
N VAL A 440 11.90 11.42 -35.71
CA VAL A 440 13.13 12.09 -36.18
C VAL A 440 13.89 11.27 -37.21
N ASN A 441 13.91 9.95 -37.06
CA ASN A 441 14.76 9.05 -37.83
C ASN A 441 14.05 8.54 -39.09
N THR A 442 12.76 8.21 -38.99
CA THR A 442 12.00 7.64 -40.11
C THR A 442 11.15 8.66 -40.86
N GLY A 443 10.83 9.81 -40.24
CA GLY A 443 9.92 10.81 -40.79
C GLY A 443 8.45 10.37 -40.82
N VAL A 444 8.13 9.20 -40.26
CA VAL A 444 6.76 8.68 -40.17
C VAL A 444 5.98 9.47 -39.13
N GLU A 445 4.71 9.73 -39.40
CA GLU A 445 3.81 10.42 -38.47
C GLU A 445 3.61 9.58 -37.20
N LEU A 446 3.75 10.23 -36.04
CA LEU A 446 3.59 9.62 -34.74
C LEU A 446 2.27 10.08 -34.10
N THR A 447 1.63 9.17 -33.38
CA THR A 447 0.46 9.47 -32.55
C THR A 447 0.75 9.14 -31.08
N PRO A 448 1.47 10.00 -30.35
CA PRO A 448 1.82 9.75 -28.96
C PRO A 448 0.58 9.63 -28.06
N HIS A 449 0.69 8.80 -27.02
CA HIS A 449 -0.39 8.60 -26.05
C HIS A 449 -0.81 9.90 -25.32
N GLN A 450 0.13 10.80 -25.03
CA GLN A 450 -0.13 12.07 -24.35
C GLN A 450 0.22 13.26 -25.26
N THR A 451 -0.79 14.02 -25.67
CA THR A 451 -0.65 15.27 -26.44
C THR A 451 -1.57 16.34 -25.86
N PHE A 452 -1.04 17.14 -24.93
CA PHE A 452 -1.80 18.14 -24.21
C PHE A 452 -1.38 19.56 -24.54
N VAL A 453 -2.35 20.46 -24.57
CA VAL A 453 -2.19 21.90 -24.72
C VAL A 453 -2.56 22.54 -23.41
N ARG A 454 -1.57 23.07 -22.69
CA ARG A 454 -1.75 23.69 -21.38
C ARG A 454 -1.66 25.20 -21.47
N LEU A 455 -2.68 25.90 -21.01
CA LEU A 455 -2.71 27.35 -20.90
C LEU A 455 -2.51 27.73 -19.43
N HIS A 456 -1.39 28.37 -19.12
CA HIS A 456 -1.03 28.78 -17.76
C HIS A 456 -1.15 30.30 -17.58
N ASN A 457 -2.03 30.76 -16.69
CA ASN A 457 -2.21 32.18 -16.38
C ASN A 457 -1.01 32.71 -15.61
N GLN A 458 -0.27 33.65 -16.21
CA GLN A 458 0.97 34.19 -15.64
C GLN A 458 0.79 34.95 -14.32
N LYS A 459 -0.43 35.44 -14.03
CA LYS A 459 -0.71 36.25 -12.83
C LYS A 459 -1.33 35.42 -11.71
N THR A 460 -2.31 34.58 -12.03
CA THR A 460 -3.06 33.82 -11.02
C THR A 460 -2.44 32.45 -10.73
N GLY A 461 -1.59 31.94 -11.62
CA GLY A 461 -1.04 30.59 -11.56
C GLY A 461 -2.03 29.48 -11.97
N GLN A 462 -3.28 29.84 -12.31
CA GLN A 462 -4.29 28.90 -12.81
C GLN A 462 -3.80 28.24 -14.11
N GLU A 463 -4.04 26.96 -14.26
CA GLU A 463 -3.78 26.23 -15.50
C GLU A 463 -5.02 25.50 -15.99
N VAL A 464 -5.19 25.50 -17.31
CA VAL A 464 -6.24 24.76 -18.02
C VAL A 464 -5.57 23.88 -19.07
N VAL A 465 -5.93 22.61 -19.12
CA VAL A 465 -5.30 21.61 -19.98
C VAL A 465 -6.33 21.03 -20.95
N PHE A 466 -5.99 21.05 -22.23
CA PHE A 466 -6.79 20.49 -23.31
C PHE A 466 -6.07 19.32 -23.95
N VAL A 467 -6.84 18.34 -24.44
CA VAL A 467 -6.30 17.26 -25.26
C VAL A 467 -6.29 17.74 -26.72
N ALA A 468 -5.15 17.58 -27.40
CA ALA A 468 -5.06 17.75 -28.84
C ALA A 468 -5.21 16.38 -29.49
N GLU A 469 -6.23 16.21 -30.33
CA GLU A 469 -6.49 14.98 -31.06
C GLU A 469 -6.03 15.12 -32.52
N PRO A 470 -5.47 14.05 -33.11
CA PRO A 470 -5.11 14.05 -34.52
C PRO A 470 -6.35 13.87 -35.39
N ASP A 471 -6.38 14.53 -36.55
CA ASP A 471 -7.38 14.25 -37.58
C ASP A 471 -7.03 13.00 -38.42
N SER A 472 -7.84 12.69 -39.44
CA SER A 472 -7.60 11.54 -40.32
C SER A 472 -6.32 11.59 -41.16
N LYS A 473 -5.60 12.72 -41.13
CA LYS A 473 -4.29 12.93 -41.76
C LYS A 473 -3.18 13.10 -40.70
N ASN A 474 -3.42 12.65 -39.47
CA ASN A 474 -2.53 12.80 -38.31
C ASN A 474 -2.09 14.24 -38.03
N LEU A 475 -2.90 15.22 -38.44
CA LEU A 475 -2.68 16.62 -38.13
C LEU A 475 -3.38 16.94 -36.81
N TYR A 476 -2.61 17.26 -35.78
CA TYR A 476 -3.14 17.68 -34.49
C TYR A 476 -3.70 19.08 -34.61
N LYS A 477 -4.92 19.28 -34.11
CA LYS A 477 -5.61 20.56 -34.12
C LYS A 477 -6.13 20.90 -32.73
N PHE A 478 -5.98 22.15 -32.36
CA PHE A 478 -6.54 22.73 -31.16
C PHE A 478 -7.21 24.05 -31.53
N GLU A 479 -8.48 24.19 -31.18
CA GLU A 479 -9.24 25.43 -31.35
C GLU A 479 -9.76 25.90 -29.99
N LEU A 480 -9.58 27.19 -29.75
CA LEU A 480 -10.01 27.90 -28.56
C LEU A 480 -11.00 28.99 -28.95
N ASP A 481 -12.29 28.65 -28.84
CA ASP A 481 -13.40 29.61 -28.87
C ASP A 481 -13.65 30.09 -27.43
N THR A 482 -13.47 31.39 -27.21
CA THR A 482 -13.61 32.00 -25.87
C THR A 482 -15.06 32.03 -25.39
N ALA A 483 -16.04 32.02 -26.29
CA ALA A 483 -17.46 32.04 -25.92
C ALA A 483 -17.93 30.64 -25.49
N GLU A 484 -17.47 29.59 -26.17
CA GLU A 484 -17.82 28.20 -25.84
C GLU A 484 -17.09 27.70 -24.60
N ARG A 485 -15.80 28.01 -24.47
CA ARG A 485 -14.94 27.44 -23.42
C ARG A 485 -14.78 28.32 -22.18
N LYS A 486 -15.52 29.42 -22.05
CA LYS A 486 -15.41 30.36 -20.91
C LYS A 486 -15.48 29.71 -19.53
N SER A 487 -16.30 28.66 -19.38
CA SER A 487 -16.48 27.96 -18.10
C SER A 487 -15.22 27.21 -17.67
N GLU A 488 -14.41 26.71 -18.62
CA GLU A 488 -13.18 25.97 -18.32
C GLU A 488 -12.09 26.87 -17.75
N PHE A 489 -12.16 28.17 -18.04
CA PHE A 489 -11.26 29.20 -17.52
C PHE A 489 -11.84 29.95 -16.31
N ASP A 490 -13.01 29.55 -15.80
CA ASP A 490 -13.78 30.30 -14.79
C ASP A 490 -14.02 31.77 -15.20
N SER A 491 -14.09 32.05 -16.52
CA SER A 491 -14.16 33.39 -17.12
C SER A 491 -13.03 34.36 -16.70
N ILE A 492 -11.87 33.84 -16.27
CA ILE A 492 -10.74 34.66 -15.85
C ILE A 492 -9.98 35.21 -17.06
N SER A 493 -10.15 36.51 -17.33
CA SER A 493 -9.37 37.19 -18.37
C SER A 493 -7.91 37.38 -17.96
N GLY A 494 -6.97 37.24 -18.89
CA GLY A 494 -5.55 37.37 -18.59
C GLY A 494 -4.61 36.94 -19.72
N THR A 495 -3.31 37.04 -19.46
CA THR A 495 -2.27 36.53 -20.36
C THR A 495 -1.90 35.11 -19.93
N TYR A 496 -2.15 34.15 -20.82
CA TYR A 496 -1.86 32.75 -20.63
C TYR A 496 -0.64 32.35 -21.47
N SER A 497 0.33 31.66 -20.88
CA SER A 497 1.38 31.00 -21.64
C SER A 497 0.88 29.65 -22.14
N LEU A 498 0.95 29.44 -23.46
CA LEU A 498 0.55 28.24 -24.16
C LEU A 498 1.72 27.25 -24.19
N TYR A 499 1.56 26.14 -23.49
CA TYR A 499 2.50 25.03 -23.48
C TYR A 499 1.95 23.86 -24.30
N LEU A 500 2.80 23.27 -25.14
CA LEU A 500 2.56 21.96 -25.72
C LEU A 500 3.31 20.91 -24.90
N ILE A 501 2.59 19.87 -24.48
CA ILE A 501 3.10 18.73 -23.73
C ILE A 501 2.92 17.50 -24.61
N VAL A 502 4.02 16.84 -24.98
CA VAL A 502 4.00 15.59 -25.74
C VAL A 502 4.78 14.54 -24.97
N GLY A 503 4.15 13.39 -24.74
CA GLY A 503 4.75 12.27 -24.02
C GLY A 503 4.15 10.93 -24.44
N ASP A 504 4.99 9.90 -24.40
CA ASP A 504 4.59 8.49 -24.55
C ASP A 504 5.62 7.64 -23.82
N ALA A 505 5.27 6.42 -23.44
CA ALA A 505 6.21 5.47 -22.85
C ALA A 505 7.32 5.04 -23.83
N THR A 506 7.06 5.14 -25.14
CA THR A 506 8.01 4.85 -26.22
C THR A 506 8.87 6.06 -26.61
N LEU A 507 8.54 7.29 -26.18
CA LEU A 507 9.32 8.47 -26.52
C LEU A 507 10.52 8.66 -25.59
N GLU A 508 11.71 8.91 -26.16
CA GLU A 508 12.93 9.19 -25.39
C GLU A 508 13.00 10.65 -24.93
N ASN A 509 12.43 11.56 -25.71
CA ASN A 509 12.50 13.00 -25.53
C ASN A 509 11.10 13.60 -25.25
N PRO A 510 10.57 13.50 -24.00
CA PRO A 510 9.30 14.13 -23.67
C PRO A 510 9.40 15.66 -23.86
N ILE A 511 8.44 16.24 -24.59
CA ILE A 511 8.46 17.65 -24.95
C ILE A 511 7.56 18.44 -24.00
N LEU A 512 8.12 19.48 -23.38
CA LEU A 512 7.38 20.57 -22.73
C LEU A 512 7.83 21.90 -23.34
N TRP A 513 7.03 22.45 -24.24
CA TRP A 513 7.41 23.62 -25.03
C TRP A 513 6.47 24.80 -24.81
N ASN A 514 7.02 25.95 -24.41
CA ASN A 514 6.29 27.22 -24.38
C ASN A 514 6.20 27.81 -25.79
N VAL A 515 5.07 27.57 -26.46
CA VAL A 515 4.87 27.90 -27.88
C VAL A 515 4.64 29.41 -28.07
N ALA A 516 3.75 30.00 -27.26
CA ALA A 516 3.35 31.41 -27.38
C ALA A 516 2.67 31.93 -26.11
N ASP A 517 2.47 33.25 -26.04
CA ASP A 517 1.55 33.85 -25.08
C ASP A 517 0.24 34.24 -25.77
N VAL A 518 -0.88 33.84 -25.18
CA VAL A 518 -2.24 34.10 -25.65
C VAL A 518 -2.97 34.98 -24.64
N VAL A 519 -3.48 36.11 -25.09
CA VAL A 519 -4.27 37.06 -24.29
C VAL A 519 -5.74 36.70 -24.45
N LEU A 520 -6.34 36.17 -23.39
CA LEU A 520 -7.75 35.80 -23.34
C LEU A 520 -8.57 36.93 -22.72
N LYS A 521 -9.62 37.34 -23.42
CA LYS A 521 -10.59 38.32 -22.93
C LYS A 521 -12.00 37.72 -23.00
N PHE A 522 -12.56 37.46 -21.83
CA PHE A 522 -13.97 37.10 -21.70
C PHE A 522 -14.82 38.38 -21.55
N LEU A 523 -16.00 38.40 -22.16
CA LEU A 523 -16.96 39.48 -21.97
C LEU A 523 -17.57 39.33 -20.57
N ASP A 524 -17.11 40.15 -19.61
CA ASP A 524 -17.70 40.17 -18.28
C ASP A 524 -19.00 41.01 -18.27
N GLU A 525 -20.10 40.38 -17.84
CA GLU A 525 -21.15 41.10 -17.11
C GLU A 525 -20.47 41.87 -15.96
N GLU A 526 -20.77 43.16 -15.89
CA GLU A 526 -20.23 44.18 -15.00
C GLU A 526 -19.44 43.71 -13.75
N ALA A 527 -18.19 44.18 -13.71
CA ALA A 527 -17.20 44.21 -12.63
C ALA A 527 -16.16 43.07 -12.62
N PRO A 528 -14.86 43.39 -12.45
CA PRO A 528 -13.85 42.37 -12.25
C PRO A 528 -14.17 41.67 -10.92
N ALA A 529 -14.77 40.48 -10.99
CA ALA A 529 -14.77 39.60 -9.86
C ALA A 529 -13.31 39.37 -9.50
N THR A 530 -12.85 39.99 -8.41
CA THR A 530 -11.52 39.75 -7.87
C THR A 530 -11.40 38.24 -7.76
N VAL A 531 -10.50 37.65 -8.55
CA VAL A 531 -10.13 36.23 -8.48
C VAL A 531 -9.64 36.00 -7.06
N GLN A 532 -10.55 35.70 -6.15
CA GLN A 532 -10.19 35.34 -4.81
C GLN A 532 -9.81 33.87 -4.89
N PRO A 533 -8.53 33.51 -4.65
CA PRO A 533 -8.21 32.12 -4.42
C PRO A 533 -9.19 31.59 -3.36
N LYS A 534 -9.67 30.36 -3.49
CA LYS A 534 -10.48 29.69 -2.45
C LYS A 534 -9.63 29.56 -1.19
N THR A 535 -9.48 30.64 -0.43
CA THR A 535 -8.68 30.69 0.79
C THR A 535 -9.54 30.17 1.92
N LEU A 536 -9.71 28.84 1.97
CA LEU A 536 -10.40 28.16 3.05
C LEU A 536 -9.73 28.42 4.42
N TYR A 537 -8.41 28.68 4.40
CA TYR A 537 -7.55 28.77 5.58
C TYR A 537 -7.06 30.18 5.89
N VAL A 538 -7.88 31.20 5.62
CA VAL A 538 -7.58 32.59 6.02
C VAL A 538 -8.65 33.04 7.01
N PRO A 539 -8.28 33.73 8.11
CA PRO A 539 -9.26 34.27 9.05
C PRO A 539 -10.23 35.17 8.30
N LYS A 540 -11.52 34.86 8.43
CA LYS A 540 -12.58 35.71 7.86
C LYS A 540 -12.53 37.09 8.54
N PRO A 541 -12.97 38.15 7.85
CA PRO A 541 -13.09 39.47 8.47
C PRO A 541 -13.87 39.40 9.79
N GLU A 542 -13.36 40.07 10.82
CA GLU A 542 -13.99 40.10 12.14
C GLU A 542 -15.37 40.78 12.04
N ILE A 543 -16.42 40.07 12.48
CA ILE A 543 -17.78 40.62 12.54
C ILE A 543 -17.97 41.27 13.91
N GLN A 544 -18.05 42.60 13.95
CA GLN A 544 -18.32 43.33 15.18
C GLN A 544 -19.84 43.39 15.44
N HIS A 545 -20.27 42.86 16.59
CA HIS A 545 -21.68 42.94 16.99
C HIS A 545 -22.05 44.39 17.35
N LEU A 546 -22.91 45.01 16.54
CA LEU A 546 -23.43 46.33 16.83
C LEU A 546 -24.55 46.23 17.87
N PHE A 547 -24.20 46.47 19.14
CA PHE A 547 -25.19 46.54 20.22
C PHE A 547 -26.22 47.64 19.95
N ARG A 548 -27.48 47.38 20.32
CA ARG A 548 -28.54 48.39 20.30
C ARG A 548 -28.12 49.57 21.20
N LYS A 549 -28.22 50.80 20.69
CA LYS A 549 -27.91 52.00 21.47
C LYS A 549 -28.82 52.08 22.71
N PRO A 550 -28.28 52.38 23.92
CA PRO A 550 -29.10 52.48 25.13
C PRO A 550 -30.10 53.64 25.00
N GLU A 551 -31.30 53.42 25.55
CA GLU A 551 -32.35 54.44 25.57
C GLU A 551 -31.95 55.63 26.46
N LYS A 552 -32.33 56.85 26.05
CA LYS A 552 -32.04 58.06 26.83
C LYS A 552 -32.93 58.12 28.06
N LYS A 553 -32.33 58.19 29.26
CA LYS A 553 -33.05 58.37 30.53
C LYS A 553 -33.38 59.86 30.78
N PRO A 554 -34.49 60.19 31.46
CA PRO A 554 -34.80 61.56 31.86
C PRO A 554 -33.76 62.16 32.84
N PRO A 555 -33.65 63.50 32.94
CA PRO A 555 -32.77 64.15 33.91
C PRO A 555 -33.16 63.85 35.36
N THR A 556 -32.16 63.57 36.21
CA THR A 556 -32.34 63.20 37.62
C THR A 556 -33.10 64.25 38.45
N VAL A 557 -32.92 65.54 38.14
CA VAL A 557 -33.60 66.65 38.83
C VAL A 557 -35.13 66.53 38.70
N VAL A 558 -35.60 66.16 37.51
CA VAL A 558 -37.04 65.97 37.25
C VAL A 558 -37.55 64.79 38.08
N SER A 559 -36.84 63.65 38.05
CA SER A 559 -37.23 62.45 38.80
C SER A 559 -37.29 62.67 40.32
N ASN A 560 -36.32 63.41 40.88
CA ASN A 560 -36.28 63.70 42.32
C ASN A 560 -37.41 64.64 42.75
N THR A 561 -37.71 65.65 41.93
CA THR A 561 -38.80 66.60 42.19
C THR A 561 -40.14 65.88 42.28
N PHE A 562 -40.44 65.00 41.31
CA PHE A 562 -41.69 64.23 41.33
C PHE A 562 -41.75 63.23 42.50
N THR A 563 -40.62 62.66 42.91
CA THR A 563 -40.56 61.78 44.09
C THR A 563 -40.96 62.53 45.37
N ALA A 564 -40.46 63.75 45.56
CA ALA A 564 -40.84 64.59 46.70
C ALA A 564 -42.32 64.96 46.67
N LEU A 565 -42.87 65.26 45.48
CA LEU A 565 -44.29 65.54 45.31
C LEU A 565 -45.16 64.32 45.67
N VAL A 566 -44.74 63.09 45.37
CA VAL A 566 -45.47 61.86 45.74
C VAL A 566 -45.48 61.62 47.25
N LEU A 567 -44.44 62.03 47.99
CA LEU A 567 -44.40 61.90 49.45
C LEU A 567 -45.24 62.96 50.18
N SER A 568 -45.56 64.08 49.52
CA SER A 568 -46.27 65.21 50.13
C SER A 568 -47.67 64.87 50.68
N PRO A 569 -48.53 64.05 50.02
CA PRO A 569 -49.86 63.74 50.55
C PRO A 569 -49.81 62.86 51.80
N PHE A 570 -48.77 62.02 51.95
CA PHE A 570 -48.60 61.20 53.15
C PHE A 570 -48.28 62.08 54.37
N LEU A 571 -47.41 63.09 54.21
CA LEU A 571 -47.13 64.05 55.26
C LEU A 571 -48.38 64.85 55.64
N LEU A 572 -49.19 65.25 54.65
CA LEU A 572 -50.47 65.90 54.89
C LEU A 572 -51.44 65.02 55.70
N LEU A 573 -51.53 63.72 55.39
CA LEU A 573 -52.37 62.77 56.12
C LEU A 573 -52.00 62.68 57.61
N LEU A 574 -50.70 62.63 57.94
CA LEU A 574 -50.25 62.59 59.33
C LEU A 574 -50.62 63.87 60.10
N ILE A 575 -50.49 65.05 59.47
CA ILE A 575 -50.92 66.34 60.05
C ILE A 575 -52.42 66.33 60.33
N LEU A 576 -53.23 65.82 59.39
CA LEU A 576 -54.68 65.75 59.54
C LEU A 576 -55.10 64.78 60.64
N TRP A 577 -54.47 63.60 60.76
CA TRP A 577 -54.75 62.66 61.86
C TRP A 577 -54.48 63.26 63.23
N PHE A 578 -53.38 64.01 63.37
CA PHE A 578 -53.07 64.73 64.60
C PHE A 578 -54.14 65.79 64.91
N LYS A 579 -54.58 66.57 63.92
CA LYS A 579 -55.64 67.58 64.10
C LYS A 579 -57.01 66.98 64.43
N LEU A 580 -57.35 65.82 63.88
CA LEU A 580 -58.63 65.14 64.12
C LEU A 580 -58.67 64.34 65.43
N GLY A 581 -57.55 64.23 66.15
CA GLY A 581 -57.47 63.53 67.43
C GLY A 581 -57.50 62.00 67.34
N ALA A 582 -57.10 61.42 66.20
CA ALA A 582 -56.99 59.98 66.04
C ALA A 582 -55.90 59.42 66.98
N ASN A 583 -56.28 58.55 67.92
CA ASN A 583 -55.39 58.00 68.93
C ASN A 583 -55.48 56.47 69.03
N ILE A 584 -54.49 55.85 69.69
CA ILE A 584 -54.35 54.38 69.82
C ILE A 584 -54.76 53.91 71.24
N SER A 585 -55.62 54.66 71.93
CA SER A 585 -55.96 54.43 73.35
C SER A 585 -56.55 53.04 73.66
N ASN A 586 -57.24 52.42 72.70
CA ASN A 586 -57.90 51.12 72.87
C ASN A 586 -57.02 49.91 72.46
N PHE A 587 -55.69 50.06 72.48
CA PHE A 587 -54.78 48.96 72.18
C PHE A 587 -54.63 48.01 73.38
N SER A 588 -55.13 46.79 73.24
CA SER A 588 -54.95 45.77 74.28
C SER A 588 -53.60 45.06 74.11
N PHE A 589 -52.76 45.09 75.13
CA PHE A 589 -51.49 44.36 75.20
C PHE A 589 -51.67 42.85 75.46
N SER A 590 -52.53 42.21 74.68
CA SER A 590 -52.63 40.74 74.68
C SER A 590 -51.58 40.13 73.74
N PRO A 591 -51.09 38.90 74.01
CA PRO A 591 -50.10 38.26 73.15
C PRO A 591 -50.54 38.15 71.68
N SER A 592 -51.83 37.89 71.43
CA SER A 592 -52.40 37.82 70.08
C SER A 592 -52.40 39.17 69.36
N SER A 593 -52.66 40.28 70.07
CA SER A 593 -52.65 41.63 69.49
C SER A 593 -51.24 42.06 69.11
N ILE A 594 -50.27 41.85 69.99
CA ILE A 594 -48.86 42.18 69.73
C ILE A 594 -48.32 41.32 68.58
N LEU A 595 -48.55 40.00 68.61
CA LEU A 595 -48.08 39.09 67.58
C LEU A 595 -48.72 39.38 66.21
N PHE A 596 -49.99 39.79 66.19
CA PHE A 596 -50.65 40.21 64.95
C PHE A 596 -49.99 41.47 64.36
N HIS A 597 -49.77 42.52 65.15
CA HIS A 597 -49.21 43.78 64.64
C HIS A 597 -47.72 43.66 64.29
N ILE A 598 -46.93 42.94 65.09
CA ILE A 598 -45.53 42.63 64.74
C ILE A 598 -45.49 41.74 63.49
N GLY A 599 -46.33 40.72 63.42
CA GLY A 599 -46.44 39.86 62.24
C GLY A 599 -46.81 40.63 60.98
N HIS A 600 -47.76 41.57 61.09
CA HIS A 600 -48.13 42.45 59.98
C HIS A 600 -47.00 43.41 59.56
N ALA A 601 -46.33 44.05 60.52
CA ALA A 601 -45.15 44.89 60.23
C ALA A 601 -44.01 44.07 59.62
N ALA A 602 -43.79 42.84 60.09
CA ALA A 602 -42.81 41.91 59.54
C ALA A 602 -43.17 41.47 58.11
N MET A 603 -44.45 41.28 57.78
CA MET A 603 -44.87 41.03 56.40
C MET A 603 -44.60 42.24 55.50
N LEU A 604 -44.90 43.47 55.93
CA LEU A 604 -44.59 44.68 55.15
C LEU A 604 -43.07 44.88 54.99
N GLY A 605 -42.30 44.66 56.05
CA GLY A 605 -40.83 44.65 55.99
C GLY A 605 -40.31 43.57 55.04
N LEU A 606 -40.89 42.37 55.08
CA LEU A 606 -40.55 41.28 54.15
C LEU A 606 -40.82 41.68 52.70
N MET A 607 -41.89 42.43 52.41
CA MET A 607 -42.13 42.95 51.05
C MET A 607 -41.06 43.95 50.61
N TYR A 608 -40.54 44.78 51.52
CA TYR A 608 -39.39 45.64 51.22
C TYR A 608 -38.10 44.86 50.99
N VAL A 609 -37.84 43.82 51.80
CA VAL A 609 -36.66 42.94 51.61
C VAL A 609 -36.81 42.11 50.33
N TYR A 610 -38.03 41.74 49.93
CA TYR A 610 -38.31 41.15 48.62
C TYR A 610 -37.95 42.09 47.48
N TRP A 611 -38.35 43.35 47.57
CA TRP A 611 -38.05 44.32 46.54
C TRP A 611 -36.53 44.57 46.37
N THR A 612 -35.76 44.46 47.46
CA THR A 612 -34.33 44.78 47.48
C THR A 612 -33.40 43.58 47.28
N HIS A 613 -33.75 42.41 47.82
CA HIS A 613 -32.80 41.28 47.94
C HIS A 613 -33.39 39.87 47.72
N LEU A 614 -34.59 39.56 48.24
CA LEU A 614 -35.11 38.18 48.19
C LEU A 614 -35.72 37.85 46.82
N ASN A 615 -35.57 36.60 46.37
CA ASN A 615 -36.33 36.11 45.23
C ASN A 615 -37.77 35.72 45.62
N MET A 616 -38.61 35.49 44.62
CA MET A 616 -40.04 35.20 44.80
C MET A 616 -40.27 33.97 45.70
N PHE A 617 -39.57 32.86 45.48
CA PHE A 617 -39.81 31.62 46.24
C PHE A 617 -39.37 31.72 47.70
N GLN A 618 -38.23 32.37 47.98
CA GLN A 618 -37.79 32.63 49.35
C GLN A 618 -38.79 33.53 50.08
N THR A 619 -39.24 34.59 49.41
CA THR A 619 -40.25 35.51 49.95
C THR A 619 -41.54 34.78 50.26
N LEU A 620 -42.04 33.93 49.35
CA LEU A 620 -43.24 33.13 49.58
C LEU A 620 -43.07 32.15 50.74
N LYS A 621 -41.91 31.52 50.91
CA LYS A 621 -41.64 30.65 52.06
C LYS A 621 -41.71 31.42 53.38
N TYR A 622 -41.00 32.55 53.49
CA TYR A 622 -41.03 33.37 54.70
C TYR A 622 -42.41 33.97 54.94
N LEU A 623 -43.09 34.41 53.88
CA LEU A 623 -44.44 34.95 53.94
C LEU A 623 -45.46 33.88 54.35
N ALA A 624 -45.32 32.63 53.91
CA ALA A 624 -46.21 31.56 54.34
C ALA A 624 -46.06 31.29 55.85
N ILE A 625 -44.83 31.31 56.37
CA ILE A 625 -44.57 31.11 57.81
C ILE A 625 -45.09 32.30 58.62
N ILE A 626 -44.62 33.52 58.32
CA ILE A 626 -45.02 34.75 59.03
C ILE A 626 -46.53 34.99 58.86
N GLY A 627 -47.07 34.77 57.66
CA GLY A 627 -48.48 34.94 57.32
C GLY A 627 -49.37 33.96 58.06
N SER A 628 -49.01 32.68 58.15
CA SER A 628 -49.77 31.70 58.93
C SER A 628 -49.81 32.07 60.42
N LEU A 629 -48.66 32.47 60.99
CA LEU A 629 -48.60 32.94 62.37
C LEU A 629 -49.44 34.20 62.58
N THR A 630 -49.36 35.16 61.66
CA THR A 630 -50.14 36.40 61.72
C THR A 630 -51.63 36.14 61.56
N PHE A 631 -52.03 35.20 60.70
CA PHE A 631 -53.42 34.79 60.50
C PHE A 631 -54.04 34.22 61.77
N LEU A 632 -53.35 33.26 62.43
CA LEU A 632 -53.84 32.66 63.67
C LEU A 632 -53.93 33.71 64.80
N ALA A 633 -52.90 34.55 64.95
CA ALA A 633 -52.89 35.64 65.93
C ALA A 633 -54.03 36.66 65.66
N GLY A 634 -54.22 37.02 64.40
CA GLY A 634 -55.27 37.93 63.93
C GLY A 634 -56.67 37.38 64.16
N ASN A 635 -56.92 36.11 63.85
CA ASN A 635 -58.21 35.47 64.10
C ASN A 635 -58.58 35.53 65.58
N ARG A 636 -57.64 35.20 66.48
CA ARG A 636 -57.87 35.29 67.92
C ARG A 636 -58.05 36.73 68.41
N MET A 637 -57.24 37.67 67.92
CA MET A 637 -57.36 39.09 68.27
C MET A 637 -58.73 39.66 67.83
N LEU A 638 -59.16 39.37 66.60
CA LEU A 638 -60.44 39.83 66.06
C LEU A 638 -61.61 39.20 66.80
N ALA A 639 -61.54 37.91 67.15
CA ALA A 639 -62.56 37.26 67.97
C ALA A 639 -62.69 37.93 69.36
N GLN A 640 -61.57 38.24 70.02
CA GLN A 640 -61.58 38.97 71.30
C GLN A 640 -62.20 40.37 71.16
N LYS A 641 -61.86 41.10 70.11
CA LYS A 641 -62.46 42.42 69.83
C LYS A 641 -63.97 42.29 69.54
N ALA A 642 -64.39 41.26 68.81
CA ALA A 642 -65.79 40.98 68.55
C ALA A 642 -66.55 40.63 69.84
N VAL A 643 -66.00 39.78 70.71
CA VAL A 643 -66.59 39.45 72.02
C VAL A 643 -66.72 40.71 72.88
N LYS A 644 -65.68 41.56 72.97
CA LYS A 644 -65.78 42.83 73.70
C LYS A 644 -66.88 43.73 73.13
N ARG A 645 -67.03 43.79 71.80
CA ARG A 645 -68.11 44.54 71.15
C ARG A 645 -69.48 43.96 71.48
N ILE A 646 -69.66 42.64 71.36
CA ILE A 646 -70.94 41.95 71.66
C ILE A 646 -71.28 42.09 73.15
N ALA A 647 -70.31 41.92 74.05
CA ALA A 647 -70.50 42.10 75.48
C ALA A 647 -70.82 43.57 75.83
N ALA A 648 -70.15 44.54 75.20
CA ALA A 648 -70.49 45.96 75.35
C ALA A 648 -71.91 46.26 74.83
N GLU A 649 -72.32 45.64 73.71
CA GLU A 649 -73.66 45.79 73.17
C GLU A 649 -74.73 45.09 74.02
N GLN A 650 -74.46 43.88 74.53
CA GLN A 650 -75.36 43.14 75.42
C GLN A 650 -75.47 43.79 76.80
N SER A 651 -74.36 44.28 77.37
CA SER A 651 -74.37 45.04 78.62
C SER A 651 -75.11 46.37 78.44
N SER A 652 -74.93 47.07 77.31
CA SER A 652 -75.75 48.23 76.95
C SER A 652 -77.24 47.88 76.85
N ARG A 653 -77.60 46.77 76.19
CA ARG A 653 -78.99 46.29 76.10
C ARG A 653 -79.57 45.88 77.46
N LEU A 654 -78.82 45.16 78.30
CA LEU A 654 -79.24 44.73 79.65
C LEU A 654 -79.34 45.92 80.63
N ALA A 655 -78.41 46.88 80.57
CA ALA A 655 -78.49 48.12 81.33
C ALA A 655 -79.78 48.89 80.98
N LYS A 656 -80.13 48.94 79.69
CA LYS A 656 -81.38 49.54 79.21
C LYS A 656 -82.64 48.80 79.70
N TYR A 657 -82.59 47.47 79.87
CA TYR A 657 -83.70 46.69 80.42
C TYR A 657 -83.84 46.82 81.95
N ARG A 658 -82.73 46.90 82.69
CA ARG A 658 -82.74 47.11 84.15
C ARG A 658 -83.19 48.52 84.56
N SER A 659 -82.99 49.53 83.72
CA SER A 659 -83.50 50.89 83.97
C SER A 659 -84.99 51.06 83.67
N LEU A 660 -85.67 50.03 83.13
CA LEU A 660 -87.09 50.04 82.77
C LEU A 660 -87.95 49.14 83.69
N ARG A 661 -87.37 48.61 84.76
CA ARG A 661 -88.06 47.94 85.87
C ARG A 661 -87.76 48.75 87.13
#